data_AF-A0A3C1YK47-F1
#
_entry.id   AF-A0A3C1YK47-F1
#
_cell.length_a   1.000
_cell.length_b   1.000
_cell.length_c   1.000
_cell.angle_alpha   90.00
_cell.angle_beta   90.00
_cell.angle_gamma   90.00
#
_symmetry.space_group_name_H-M   'P 1'
#
loop_
_entity.id
_entity.type
_entity.pdbx_description
1 polymer ?
#
loop_
_entity_poly.entity_id
_entity_poly.type
_entity_poly.pdbx_seq_one_letter_code
_entity_poly.pdbx_strand_id
1 'polypeptide(L)'
;MQLKNLYDGASLNGFLIPGHRGLHKSPLLISAYKIRKKLRVAMRHGFSKNSTSSSSPVAASNDAASGVPKKSAPTTCLSTDWISIDPAISKFLTLSGDAFNRAIWQFKLSDGKILNAAPGFAGGGFSKCYRPMFGQKCGLSAAHVEIPENATAVRVYYQWASFEDTSFTDDSETISLPTGKRLYLQYGLIPQSLKHYEEKDPYADYSDVYAVRHALDDADPICERCGASSDFSFNYLISTDSSSIKASPYENSFDKVFPWSDIKKVTINGNEMIEIPKHFVKREIINGYEYTAISRTKHPGFEIDPSFVTKEGVKDFIYISAYQASMDESTNASSPDSDNPSPAIKSLPGRYVNVRRSLDKYKSLAAANSSKDYSFSVLDGCAALTLIRLFLIETATLDSQSIFTGLSCKPFMTNVPDSVYHALEDSSNSNSISVIKSPITARFKVGDCISILGAWKNEYTNSPNFYQRRITSIATDDAHKNRYIIQFDGKSTDIKKGITKITGLPAFCGCTDGVDYHSGVFIPSEESLRNDIFSGKLSFKYRGIENLYGNVWMLLDGTNVKDGKVSFTFPDGSVHSPSYNVPVQTAHISSDLLSSNTDNPMAVKKLGFDSLEPLIALPSVAGSGASLNSYYCCSWTNAGEADKSYVLTYGGAWDNLAHAGLFCFRAEFTSKSRVAYNSCRIMARP
;
A
#
# COMPACT_ATOMS: atom_id res chain seq x y z
N MET A 1 28.03 -52.35 -1.28
CA MET A 1 27.35 -53.57 -0.76
C MET A 1 27.33 -53.47 0.76
N GLN A 2 26.19 -53.72 1.41
CA GLN A 2 25.99 -53.93 2.87
C GLN A 2 26.42 -52.86 3.92
N LEU A 3 25.41 -52.21 4.54
CA LEU A 3 25.02 -52.29 5.97
C LEU A 3 26.08 -52.51 7.09
N LYS A 4 26.17 -51.55 8.04
CA LYS A 4 25.94 -51.65 9.52
C LYS A 4 26.51 -50.40 10.25
N ASN A 5 25.77 -49.75 11.18
CA ASN A 5 25.77 -49.91 12.65
C ASN A 5 27.19 -49.87 13.29
N LEU A 6 27.46 -49.21 14.43
CA LEU A 6 26.75 -49.14 15.73
C LEU A 6 27.10 -47.84 16.51
N TYR A 7 26.32 -47.53 17.57
CA TYR A 7 26.65 -47.04 18.94
C TYR A 7 27.99 -46.27 19.19
N ASP A 8 28.12 -45.35 20.16
CA ASP A 8 27.56 -45.34 21.53
C ASP A 8 27.65 -43.94 22.20
N GLY A 9 27.02 -43.79 23.37
CA GLY A 9 27.43 -43.03 24.58
C GLY A 9 28.03 -41.59 24.54
N ALA A 10 27.96 -40.77 25.60
CA ALA A 10 27.37 -40.95 26.93
C ALA A 10 27.19 -39.60 27.67
N SER A 11 26.47 -39.64 28.80
CA SER A 11 26.47 -38.74 29.99
C SER A 11 26.45 -37.19 29.83
N LEU A 12 25.50 -36.44 30.40
CA LEU A 12 25.10 -36.25 31.83
C LEU A 12 26.08 -35.45 32.72
N ASN A 13 25.45 -34.59 33.52
CA ASN A 13 25.90 -33.72 34.65
C ASN A 13 26.00 -32.24 34.26
N GLY A 14 25.49 -31.26 35.01
CA GLY A 14 24.85 -31.17 36.35
C GLY A 14 25.12 -29.72 36.82
N PHE A 15 24.22 -28.92 37.40
CA PHE A 15 23.53 -28.97 38.71
C PHE A 15 22.43 -27.87 38.64
N LEU A 16 21.16 -28.06 39.06
CA LEU A 16 20.63 -28.11 40.44
C LEU A 16 20.84 -26.86 41.32
N ILE A 17 19.77 -26.05 41.45
CA ILE A 17 19.44 -25.26 42.67
C ILE A 17 17.94 -25.53 42.99
N PRO A 18 17.50 -25.63 44.27
CA PRO A 18 16.32 -26.41 44.61
C PRO A 18 15.08 -25.63 45.09
N GLY A 19 13.91 -26.22 44.83
CA GLY A 19 12.94 -26.53 45.89
C GLY A 19 11.99 -25.44 46.41
N HIS A 20 10.73 -25.51 45.98
CA HIS A 20 9.61 -25.46 46.92
C HIS A 20 8.58 -26.56 46.57
N ARG A 21 8.21 -27.37 47.57
CA ARG A 21 7.17 -28.40 47.44
C ARG A 21 5.89 -27.90 48.13
N GLY A 22 4.78 -27.93 47.42
CA GLY A 22 3.43 -27.74 47.94
C GLY A 22 2.44 -28.52 47.07
N LEU A 23 2.09 -29.74 47.48
CA LEU A 23 1.28 -30.66 46.70
C LEU A 23 -0.20 -30.54 47.07
N HIS A 24 -1.06 -30.18 46.11
CA HIS A 24 -2.40 -30.76 46.04
C HIS A 24 -2.68 -31.27 44.62
N LYS A 25 -2.96 -32.58 44.53
CA LYS A 25 -3.14 -33.28 43.26
C LYS A 25 -4.59 -33.17 42.78
N SER A 26 -4.84 -32.42 41.72
CA SER A 26 -6.09 -32.52 40.95
C SER A 26 -6.02 -33.72 39.99
N PRO A 27 -7.04 -34.62 39.94
CA PRO A 27 -7.05 -35.79 39.04
C PRO A 27 -6.96 -35.45 37.53
N LEU A 28 -7.29 -34.22 37.14
CA LEU A 28 -7.36 -33.80 35.73
C LEU A 28 -6.00 -33.81 35.00
N LEU A 29 -4.89 -33.57 35.72
CA LEU A 29 -3.55 -33.50 35.12
C LEU A 29 -3.02 -34.85 34.61
N ILE A 30 -3.49 -35.97 35.15
CA ILE A 30 -3.06 -37.32 34.71
C ILE A 30 -3.76 -37.71 33.39
N SER A 31 -4.95 -37.17 33.12
CA SER A 31 -5.64 -37.37 31.83
C SER A 31 -4.93 -36.61 30.70
N ALA A 32 -4.61 -35.33 30.91
CA ALA A 32 -3.94 -34.49 29.92
C ALA A 32 -2.56 -35.04 29.48
N TYR A 33 -1.80 -35.65 30.40
CA TYR A 33 -0.51 -36.26 30.06
C TYR A 33 -0.64 -37.54 29.21
N LYS A 34 -1.68 -38.36 29.44
CA LYS A 34 -1.98 -39.53 28.60
C LYS A 34 -2.50 -39.14 27.21
N ILE A 35 -3.26 -38.05 27.10
CA ILE A 35 -3.71 -37.49 25.81
C ILE A 35 -2.51 -36.95 25.00
N ARG A 36 -1.59 -36.20 25.64
CA ARG A 36 -0.36 -35.70 24.98
C ARG A 36 0.53 -36.81 24.42
N LYS A 37 0.57 -38.00 25.01
CA LYS A 37 1.37 -39.13 24.48
C LYS A 37 0.70 -39.86 23.31
N LYS A 38 -0.65 -39.90 23.22
CA LYS A 38 -1.35 -40.47 22.05
C LYS A 38 -1.24 -39.57 20.80
N LEU A 39 -1.31 -38.24 20.96
CA LEU A 39 -1.17 -37.29 19.84
C LEU A 39 0.22 -37.30 19.18
N ARG A 40 1.29 -37.70 19.90
CA ARG A 40 2.64 -37.87 19.31
C ARG A 40 2.86 -39.20 18.59
N VAL A 41 1.94 -40.16 18.67
CA VAL A 41 2.05 -41.46 17.97
C VAL A 41 1.11 -41.52 16.76
N ALA A 42 -0.03 -40.80 16.78
CA ALA A 42 -0.94 -40.71 15.65
C ALA A 42 -0.36 -39.97 14.42
N MET A 43 0.62 -39.07 14.59
CA MET A 43 1.28 -38.35 13.47
C MET A 43 2.48 -39.12 12.86
N ARG A 44 2.53 -40.46 12.92
CA ARG A 44 3.53 -41.24 12.18
C ARG A 44 3.00 -42.38 11.31
N HIS A 45 1.81 -42.93 11.56
CA HIS A 45 1.19 -43.96 10.71
C HIS A 45 -0.30 -43.68 10.52
N GLY A 46 -0.76 -43.48 9.28
CA GLY A 46 -2.19 -43.22 9.02
C GLY A 46 -2.58 -42.63 7.67
N PHE A 47 -1.84 -42.89 6.57
CA PHE A 47 -2.35 -42.57 5.24
C PHE A 47 -3.48 -43.54 4.85
N SER A 48 -4.65 -43.02 4.50
CA SER A 48 -5.72 -43.79 3.87
C SER A 48 -5.81 -43.44 2.38
N LYS A 49 -5.78 -44.45 1.51
CA LYS A 49 -6.02 -44.32 0.06
C LYS A 49 -7.45 -44.76 -0.28
N ASN A 50 -7.96 -44.18 -1.38
CA ASN A 50 -9.12 -44.58 -2.19
C ASN A 50 -10.52 -44.08 -1.76
N SER A 51 -11.16 -43.36 -2.68
CA SER A 51 -12.43 -43.79 -3.26
C SER A 51 -12.57 -43.26 -4.69
N THR A 52 -12.51 -44.15 -5.68
CA THR A 52 -12.88 -43.85 -7.08
C THR A 52 -14.38 -44.04 -7.28
N SER A 53 -15.06 -43.12 -7.98
CA SER A 53 -16.44 -43.32 -8.46
C SER A 53 -16.53 -43.05 -9.96
N SER A 54 -17.16 -43.97 -10.69
CA SER A 54 -17.15 -44.10 -12.14
C SER A 54 -18.49 -43.75 -12.81
N SER A 55 -18.46 -43.07 -13.95
CA SER A 55 -19.50 -43.16 -14.99
C SER A 55 -18.95 -42.66 -16.34
N SER A 56 -19.19 -43.43 -17.41
CA SER A 56 -18.50 -43.32 -18.71
C SER A 56 -18.99 -42.18 -19.62
N PRO A 57 -18.14 -41.69 -20.56
CA PRO A 57 -18.54 -40.81 -21.65
C PRO A 57 -19.01 -41.59 -22.90
N VAL A 58 -19.81 -40.95 -23.75
CA VAL A 58 -20.11 -41.43 -25.12
C VAL A 58 -19.07 -40.87 -26.09
N ALA A 59 -18.61 -41.71 -27.03
CA ALA A 59 -17.53 -41.40 -27.95
C ALA A 59 -18.02 -40.88 -29.32
N ALA A 60 -17.20 -40.02 -29.94
CA ALA A 60 -17.06 -39.88 -31.39
C ALA A 60 -15.63 -39.41 -31.69
N SER A 61 -15.02 -39.94 -32.74
CA SER A 61 -13.57 -39.93 -32.98
C SER A 61 -13.15 -39.11 -34.20
N ASN A 62 -11.88 -38.68 -34.24
CA ASN A 62 -10.88 -39.18 -35.21
C ASN A 62 -9.52 -38.46 -35.05
N ASP A 63 -8.47 -39.14 -35.53
CA ASP A 63 -7.06 -38.93 -35.15
C ASP A 63 -6.31 -37.82 -35.90
N ALA A 64 -5.24 -37.30 -35.26
CA ALA A 64 -3.88 -37.34 -35.82
C ALA A 64 -2.78 -36.93 -34.79
N ALA A 65 -1.57 -37.51 -34.98
CA ALA A 65 -0.27 -37.04 -34.49
C ALA A 65 0.07 -37.08 -32.97
N SER A 66 0.40 -38.28 -32.50
CA SER A 66 1.59 -38.59 -31.67
C SER A 66 2.11 -37.55 -30.65
N GLY A 67 1.74 -37.75 -29.38
CA GLY A 67 2.45 -37.20 -28.22
C GLY A 67 1.88 -37.77 -26.93
N VAL A 68 2.52 -38.80 -26.35
CA VAL A 68 2.02 -39.43 -25.12
C VAL A 68 2.03 -38.41 -23.99
N PRO A 69 0.89 -38.04 -23.38
CA PRO A 69 0.89 -37.17 -22.23
C PRO A 69 1.53 -37.93 -21.06
N LYS A 70 2.65 -37.44 -20.54
CA LYS A 70 3.16 -37.90 -19.24
C LYS A 70 2.05 -37.69 -18.22
N LYS A 71 1.57 -38.78 -17.59
CA LYS A 71 0.59 -38.70 -16.48
C LYS A 71 1.14 -37.73 -15.43
N SER A 72 0.44 -36.63 -15.20
CA SER A 72 0.70 -35.77 -14.04
C SER A 72 0.51 -36.58 -12.77
N ALA A 73 1.45 -36.45 -11.84
CA ALA A 73 1.32 -37.03 -10.51
C ALA A 73 0.08 -36.44 -9.79
N PRO A 74 -0.61 -37.22 -8.94
CA PRO A 74 -1.80 -36.73 -8.25
C PRO A 74 -1.42 -35.64 -7.24
N THR A 75 -1.77 -34.40 -7.54
CA THR A 75 -1.62 -33.27 -6.61
C THR A 75 -2.64 -33.37 -5.48
N THR A 76 -2.17 -33.62 -4.26
CA THR A 76 -3.01 -33.68 -3.06
C THR A 76 -3.49 -32.30 -2.65
N CYS A 77 -4.75 -31.99 -2.95
CA CYS A 77 -5.46 -30.89 -2.29
C CYS A 77 -5.77 -31.30 -0.85
N LEU A 78 -5.35 -30.48 0.10
CA LEU A 78 -5.78 -30.55 1.50
C LEU A 78 -6.99 -29.63 1.70
N SER A 79 -7.69 -29.82 2.80
CA SER A 79 -8.65 -28.84 3.33
C SER A 79 -8.41 -28.65 4.82
N THR A 80 -8.73 -27.47 5.35
CA THR A 80 -8.98 -27.35 6.78
C THR A 80 -10.19 -28.18 7.17
N ASP A 81 -10.32 -28.49 8.46
CA ASP A 81 -11.61 -28.86 9.02
C ASP A 81 -12.64 -27.73 8.82
N TRP A 82 -13.92 -28.05 9.00
CA TRP A 82 -14.98 -27.04 9.07
C TRP A 82 -14.83 -26.24 10.36
N ILE A 83 -14.59 -24.94 10.21
CA ILE A 83 -14.50 -23.95 11.29
C ILE A 83 -15.87 -23.31 11.40
N SER A 84 -16.49 -23.34 12.58
CA SER A 84 -17.78 -22.66 12.80
C SER A 84 -17.64 -21.15 12.59
N ILE A 85 -18.63 -20.57 11.92
CA ILE A 85 -18.82 -19.12 11.81
C ILE A 85 -19.80 -18.71 12.89
N ASP A 86 -19.44 -17.69 13.65
CA ASP A 86 -20.39 -16.98 14.51
C ASP A 86 -21.08 -15.88 13.67
N PRO A 87 -22.42 -15.90 13.51
CA PRO A 87 -23.16 -14.87 12.77
C PRO A 87 -23.08 -13.47 13.40
N ALA A 88 -22.54 -13.30 14.61
CA ALA A 88 -22.27 -12.01 15.23
C ALA A 88 -20.87 -11.42 14.91
N ILE A 89 -20.02 -12.15 14.18
CA ILE A 89 -18.62 -11.78 13.90
C ILE A 89 -18.46 -11.32 12.44
N SER A 90 -17.35 -10.65 12.11
CA SER A 90 -17.15 -9.84 10.91
C SER A 90 -17.49 -10.49 9.57
N LYS A 91 -17.88 -9.64 8.61
CA LYS A 91 -18.32 -9.97 7.25
C LYS A 91 -17.25 -10.58 6.35
N PHE A 92 -15.98 -10.66 6.78
CA PHE A 92 -14.88 -11.10 5.91
C PHE A 92 -13.88 -12.05 6.60
N LEU A 93 -13.28 -12.90 5.78
CA LEU A 93 -12.20 -13.83 6.13
C LEU A 93 -10.97 -13.59 5.26
N THR A 94 -9.78 -13.65 5.87
CA THR A 94 -8.48 -13.56 5.20
C THR A 94 -7.65 -14.81 5.48
N LEU A 95 -6.92 -15.28 4.49
CA LEU A 95 -5.93 -16.35 4.58
C LEU A 95 -4.52 -15.76 4.45
N SER A 96 -3.63 -16.10 5.37
CA SER A 96 -2.22 -15.69 5.34
C SER A 96 -1.29 -16.81 5.81
N GLY A 97 0.00 -16.68 5.53
CA GLY A 97 1.01 -17.69 5.87
C GLY A 97 1.76 -18.24 4.64
N ASP A 98 2.56 -19.27 4.87
CA ASP A 98 3.61 -19.77 3.96
C ASP A 98 3.27 -21.14 3.33
N ALA A 99 2.11 -21.72 3.67
CA ALA A 99 1.78 -23.13 3.45
C ALA A 99 0.81 -23.42 2.28
N PHE A 100 0.41 -22.43 1.47
CA PHE A 100 -0.63 -22.60 0.44
C PHE A 100 -0.27 -21.98 -0.92
N ASN A 101 -0.56 -22.69 -2.01
CA ASN A 101 -0.40 -22.19 -3.39
C ASN A 101 -1.75 -22.01 -4.13
N ARG A 102 -2.85 -22.44 -3.51
CA ARG A 102 -4.24 -22.23 -3.98
C ARG A 102 -5.14 -22.10 -2.75
N ALA A 103 -6.18 -21.28 -2.81
CA ALA A 103 -7.15 -21.10 -1.72
C ALA A 103 -8.56 -21.04 -2.31
N ILE A 104 -9.35 -22.10 -2.11
CA ILE A 104 -10.77 -22.17 -2.51
C ILE A 104 -11.60 -22.25 -1.24
N TRP A 105 -12.38 -21.21 -0.99
CA TRP A 105 -13.24 -21.12 0.19
C TRP A 105 -14.57 -21.82 -0.03
N GLN A 106 -14.99 -22.57 0.98
CA GLN A 106 -16.33 -23.16 1.05
C GLN A 106 -17.05 -22.72 2.32
N PHE A 107 -18.30 -22.32 2.15
CA PHE A 107 -19.21 -21.96 3.22
C PHE A 107 -20.34 -22.98 3.30
N LYS A 108 -20.73 -23.34 4.52
CA LYS A 108 -21.93 -24.15 4.79
C LYS A 108 -23.00 -23.22 5.35
N LEU A 109 -24.12 -23.09 4.65
CA LEU A 109 -25.25 -22.26 5.06
C LEU A 109 -26.11 -22.98 6.12
N SER A 110 -27.00 -22.24 6.78
CA SER A 110 -27.89 -22.74 7.84
C SER A 110 -28.88 -23.81 7.34
N ASP A 111 -29.23 -23.81 6.05
CA ASP A 111 -30.02 -24.84 5.38
C ASP A 111 -29.21 -26.13 5.06
N GLY A 112 -27.91 -26.14 5.37
CA GLY A 112 -26.98 -27.23 5.10
C GLY A 112 -26.31 -27.19 3.71
N LYS A 113 -26.68 -26.26 2.83
CA LYS A 113 -26.11 -26.09 1.50
C LYS A 113 -24.65 -25.65 1.58
N ILE A 114 -23.81 -26.16 0.67
CA ILE A 114 -22.41 -25.74 0.53
C ILE A 114 -22.27 -24.79 -0.66
N LEU A 115 -21.64 -23.64 -0.42
CA LEU A 115 -21.34 -22.62 -1.42
C LEU A 115 -19.81 -22.49 -1.59
N ASN A 116 -19.32 -22.58 -2.83
CA ASN A 116 -17.94 -22.23 -3.16
C ASN A 116 -17.88 -20.72 -3.44
N ALA A 117 -16.96 -20.00 -2.82
CA ALA A 117 -16.77 -18.58 -3.12
C ALA A 117 -15.67 -18.37 -4.17
N ALA A 118 -15.86 -17.36 -5.03
CA ALA A 118 -15.00 -17.02 -6.15
C ALA A 118 -14.63 -15.52 -6.12
N PRO A 119 -13.47 -15.11 -6.65
CA PRO A 119 -13.08 -13.71 -6.71
C PRO A 119 -13.95 -12.93 -7.71
N GLY A 120 -14.67 -11.91 -7.20
CA GLY A 120 -15.25 -10.84 -8.01
C GLY A 120 -16.73 -10.98 -8.35
N PHE A 121 -17.61 -10.50 -7.46
CA PHE A 121 -18.93 -9.98 -7.82
C PHE A 121 -19.05 -8.47 -7.53
N ALA A 122 -18.00 -7.72 -7.86
CA ALA A 122 -17.98 -6.26 -7.90
C ALA A 122 -17.43 -5.82 -9.27
N GLY A 123 -18.22 -5.04 -10.01
CA GLY A 123 -17.90 -4.69 -11.39
C GLY A 123 -16.76 -3.67 -11.49
N GLY A 124 -15.85 -3.85 -12.46
CA GLY A 124 -14.83 -2.83 -12.79
C GLY A 124 -13.37 -3.23 -12.61
N GLY A 125 -13.03 -4.51 -12.85
CA GLY A 125 -11.72 -4.95 -13.35
C GLY A 125 -10.45 -4.42 -12.67
N PHE A 126 -10.00 -5.13 -11.63
CA PHE A 126 -8.61 -5.63 -11.49
C PHE A 126 -8.61 -6.83 -10.53
N SER A 127 -8.68 -8.05 -11.07
CA SER A 127 -8.54 -9.27 -10.27
C SER A 127 -7.07 -9.51 -9.93
N LYS A 128 -6.65 -9.24 -8.68
CA LYS A 128 -5.33 -9.64 -8.16
C LYS A 128 -5.22 -11.16 -8.15
N CYS A 129 -4.64 -11.74 -9.20
CA CYS A 129 -4.44 -13.18 -9.35
C CYS A 129 -3.03 -13.57 -8.92
N TYR A 130 -2.90 -14.38 -7.86
CA TYR A 130 -1.67 -15.13 -7.59
C TYR A 130 -1.38 -16.09 -8.75
N ARG A 131 -0.10 -16.21 -9.15
CA ARG A 131 0.30 -16.84 -10.41
C ARG A 131 0.34 -18.37 -10.30
N PRO A 132 -0.40 -19.14 -11.14
CA PRO A 132 -0.20 -20.57 -11.26
C PRO A 132 0.92 -20.87 -12.27
N MET A 133 1.85 -21.79 -11.93
CA MET A 133 2.70 -22.43 -12.94
C MET A 133 2.11 -23.78 -13.36
N PHE A 134 1.91 -23.90 -14.68
CA PHE A 134 1.48 -25.07 -15.45
C PHE A 134 0.10 -25.69 -15.13
N GLY A 135 -0.81 -25.60 -16.12
CA GLY A 135 -1.72 -26.72 -16.40
C GLY A 135 -3.17 -26.68 -15.89
N GLN A 136 -3.83 -25.52 -15.77
CA GLN A 136 -5.28 -25.28 -16.09
C GLN A 136 -5.77 -23.94 -15.51
N LYS A 137 -6.77 -23.32 -16.16
CA LYS A 137 -7.43 -22.08 -15.70
C LYS A 137 -8.10 -22.28 -14.33
N CYS A 138 -7.91 -21.34 -13.40
CA CYS A 138 -8.78 -21.17 -12.24
C CYS A 138 -8.77 -19.70 -11.76
N GLY A 139 -9.76 -18.90 -12.17
CA GLY A 139 -10.06 -17.61 -11.54
C GLY A 139 -10.81 -17.84 -10.23
N LEU A 140 -10.19 -18.56 -9.29
CA LEU A 140 -10.82 -19.09 -8.07
C LEU A 140 -9.94 -18.97 -6.81
N SER A 141 -8.70 -18.49 -6.91
CA SER A 141 -7.90 -18.17 -5.71
C SER A 141 -8.27 -16.79 -5.18
N ALA A 142 -8.63 -16.73 -3.90
CA ALA A 142 -8.85 -15.48 -3.19
C ALA A 142 -8.21 -15.58 -1.80
N ALA A 143 -7.23 -14.73 -1.50
CA ALA A 143 -6.67 -14.65 -0.14
C ALA A 143 -7.64 -13.98 0.84
N HIS A 144 -8.71 -13.36 0.35
CA HIS A 144 -9.74 -12.68 1.12
C HIS A 144 -11.12 -12.98 0.55
N VAL A 145 -12.14 -13.14 1.39
CA VAL A 145 -13.50 -13.52 0.97
C VAL A 145 -14.57 -12.93 1.90
N GLU A 146 -15.71 -12.53 1.34
CA GLU A 146 -16.91 -12.16 2.12
C GLU A 146 -17.60 -13.42 2.65
N ILE A 147 -18.08 -13.37 3.89
CA ILE A 147 -18.89 -14.43 4.49
C ILE A 147 -20.32 -14.31 3.94
N PRO A 148 -20.87 -15.34 3.26
CA PRO A 148 -22.23 -15.32 2.78
C PRO A 148 -23.24 -15.21 3.93
N GLU A 149 -24.34 -14.51 3.68
CA GLU A 149 -25.44 -14.39 4.62
C GLU A 149 -25.97 -15.80 5.01
N ASN A 150 -26.20 -16.00 6.31
CA ASN A 150 -26.57 -17.29 6.91
C ASN A 150 -25.51 -18.41 6.82
N ALA A 151 -24.24 -18.11 6.54
CA ALA A 151 -23.16 -19.10 6.68
C ALA A 151 -22.90 -19.46 8.16
N THR A 152 -22.83 -20.77 8.45
CA THR A 152 -22.64 -21.35 9.80
C THR A 152 -21.28 -22.02 9.97
N ALA A 153 -20.59 -22.36 8.89
CA ALA A 153 -19.21 -22.85 8.92
C ALA A 153 -18.46 -22.51 7.63
N VAL A 154 -17.13 -22.41 7.73
CA VAL A 154 -16.21 -22.21 6.62
C VAL A 154 -15.11 -23.29 6.62
N ARG A 155 -14.60 -23.61 5.44
CA ARG A 155 -13.30 -24.28 5.28
C ARG A 155 -12.58 -23.74 4.05
N VAL A 156 -11.26 -23.87 4.03
CA VAL A 156 -10.46 -23.57 2.85
C VAL A 156 -9.81 -24.84 2.31
N TYR A 157 -9.96 -25.07 1.01
CA TYR A 157 -9.17 -26.04 0.26
C TYR A 157 -7.89 -25.36 -0.19
N TYR A 158 -6.76 -26.00 0.09
CA TYR A 158 -5.44 -25.52 -0.29
C TYR A 158 -4.55 -26.62 -0.82
N GLN A 159 -3.67 -26.25 -1.74
CA GLN A 159 -2.68 -27.17 -2.28
C GLN A 159 -1.42 -27.10 -1.41
N TRP A 160 -1.07 -28.22 -0.78
CA TRP A 160 0.18 -28.39 -0.04
C TRP A 160 1.21 -29.06 -0.96
N ALA A 161 2.42 -28.49 -1.05
CA ALA A 161 3.54 -29.13 -1.71
C ALA A 161 4.29 -29.99 -0.68
N SER A 162 4.07 -31.31 -0.70
CA SER A 162 4.88 -32.23 0.10
C SER A 162 6.31 -32.26 -0.45
N PHE A 163 7.29 -32.02 0.43
CA PHE A 163 8.71 -31.84 0.08
C PHE A 163 9.44 -33.14 -0.29
N GLU A 164 8.72 -34.21 -0.62
CA GLU A 164 9.28 -35.53 -0.90
C GLU A 164 8.61 -36.14 -2.15
N ASP A 165 9.42 -36.83 -2.95
CA ASP A 165 9.06 -37.68 -4.10
C ASP A 165 8.81 -37.01 -5.49
N THR A 166 9.83 -36.32 -6.02
CA THR A 166 10.17 -36.43 -7.46
C THR A 166 11.69 -36.46 -7.69
N SER A 167 12.26 -37.65 -7.81
CA SER A 167 13.55 -37.83 -8.50
C SER A 167 13.33 -37.85 -10.02
N PHE A 168 13.74 -36.80 -10.72
CA PHE A 168 13.95 -36.83 -12.17
C PHE A 168 15.37 -36.33 -12.46
N THR A 169 16.09 -37.06 -13.30
CA THR A 169 17.49 -36.83 -13.63
C THR A 169 17.65 -35.90 -14.83
N ASP A 170 18.79 -35.19 -14.81
CA ASP A 170 19.40 -34.33 -15.83
C ASP A 170 18.75 -32.97 -16.18
N ASP A 171 19.61 -31.96 -16.04
CA ASP A 171 19.74 -30.76 -16.86
C ASP A 171 18.57 -29.75 -16.92
N SER A 172 18.19 -29.22 -15.77
CA SER A 172 17.96 -27.76 -15.59
C SER A 172 17.78 -27.38 -14.12
N GLU A 173 18.46 -26.32 -13.68
CA GLU A 173 18.38 -25.83 -12.29
C GLU A 173 16.95 -25.36 -11.95
N THR A 174 16.22 -26.20 -11.22
CA THR A 174 14.86 -25.93 -10.76
C THR A 174 14.87 -25.76 -9.23
N ILE A 175 14.79 -24.51 -8.79
CA ILE A 175 14.76 -24.18 -7.36
C ILE A 175 13.42 -24.62 -6.76
N SER A 176 13.46 -25.56 -5.82
CA SER A 176 12.31 -25.94 -5.00
C SER A 176 12.11 -24.91 -3.87
N LEU A 177 11.07 -24.08 -3.97
CA LEU A 177 10.68 -23.22 -2.86
C LEU A 177 10.02 -24.06 -1.76
N PRO A 178 10.49 -23.99 -0.50
CA PRO A 178 9.82 -24.66 0.60
C PRO A 178 8.53 -23.89 0.96
N THR A 179 7.36 -24.47 0.67
CA THR A 179 6.13 -24.03 1.35
C THR A 179 6.29 -24.34 2.84
N GLY A 180 6.09 -23.34 3.68
CA GLY A 180 6.27 -23.48 5.13
C GLY A 180 5.13 -24.25 5.81
N LYS A 181 5.04 -24.10 7.13
CA LYS A 181 4.17 -24.92 8.00
C LYS A 181 3.05 -24.13 8.66
N ARG A 182 2.82 -22.88 8.24
CA ARG A 182 1.92 -21.92 8.90
C ARG A 182 0.81 -21.50 7.94
N LEU A 183 -0.42 -21.85 8.31
CA LEU A 183 -1.64 -21.37 7.68
C LEU A 183 -2.46 -20.64 8.73
N TYR A 184 -2.72 -19.36 8.51
CA TYR A 184 -3.55 -18.53 9.38
C TYR A 184 -4.85 -18.18 8.67
N LEU A 185 -5.97 -18.47 9.31
CA LEU A 185 -7.30 -18.09 8.86
C LEU A 185 -7.83 -17.05 9.87
N GLN A 186 -8.04 -15.83 9.38
CA GLN A 186 -8.34 -14.67 10.20
C GLN A 186 -9.71 -14.13 9.84
N TYR A 187 -10.62 -14.05 10.82
CA TYR A 187 -11.78 -13.17 10.71
C TYR A 187 -11.29 -11.72 10.75
N GLY A 188 -11.79 -10.85 9.88
CA GLY A 188 -11.48 -9.43 9.94
C GLY A 188 -12.22 -8.73 11.09
N LEU A 189 -11.85 -8.99 12.37
CA LEU A 189 -12.61 -8.88 13.65
C LEU A 189 -13.45 -10.15 13.95
N ILE A 190 -13.47 -10.85 15.11
CA ILE A 190 -12.77 -10.84 16.44
C ILE A 190 -12.62 -12.33 16.89
N PRO A 191 -11.60 -12.78 17.66
CA PRO A 191 -11.55 -14.14 18.22
C PRO A 191 -12.34 -14.32 19.55
N GLN A 192 -13.23 -15.33 19.64
CA GLN A 192 -14.01 -15.66 20.84
C GLN A 192 -13.36 -16.65 21.84
N SER A 193 -12.03 -16.69 21.95
CA SER A 193 -11.37 -17.43 23.04
C SER A 193 -10.26 -16.62 23.70
N LEU A 194 -10.68 -15.66 24.52
CA LEU A 194 -9.84 -15.04 25.54
C LEU A 194 -9.28 -16.13 26.47
N LYS A 195 -7.98 -16.40 26.37
CA LYS A 195 -7.22 -16.69 27.59
C LYS A 195 -7.04 -15.36 28.32
N HIS A 196 -7.16 -15.39 29.65
CA HIS A 196 -6.82 -14.23 30.46
C HIS A 196 -5.38 -13.80 30.14
N TYR A 197 -5.22 -12.51 29.88
CA TYR A 197 -3.94 -11.85 29.89
C TYR A 197 -3.41 -11.93 31.33
N GLU A 198 -2.34 -12.69 31.54
CA GLU A 198 -1.54 -12.51 32.74
C GLU A 198 -0.86 -11.15 32.58
N GLU A 199 -1.24 -10.22 33.46
CA GLU A 199 -0.73 -8.86 33.49
C GLU A 199 0.76 -8.88 33.80
N LYS A 200 1.57 -8.90 32.74
CA LYS A 200 2.98 -8.53 32.83
C LYS A 200 3.01 -7.02 33.06
N ASP A 201 3.64 -6.65 34.18
CA ASP A 201 3.92 -5.29 34.59
C ASP A 201 4.27 -4.39 33.38
N PRO A 202 3.51 -3.31 33.11
CA PRO A 202 3.67 -2.49 31.91
C PRO A 202 4.99 -1.71 31.83
N TYR A 203 5.89 -1.84 32.81
CA TYR A 203 7.19 -1.15 32.86
C TYR A 203 8.42 -2.08 32.91
N ALA A 204 8.31 -3.27 32.33
CA ALA A 204 9.44 -4.18 32.15
C ALA A 204 10.40 -3.74 31.01
N ASP A 205 11.28 -2.79 31.34
CA ASP A 205 12.62 -2.57 30.75
C ASP A 205 12.67 -2.57 29.19
N TYR A 206 12.20 -1.47 28.59
CA TYR A 206 12.20 -1.31 27.13
C TYR A 206 13.62 -1.32 26.56
N SER A 207 13.94 -2.37 25.80
CA SER A 207 14.86 -2.20 24.67
C SER A 207 14.15 -1.33 23.63
N ASP A 208 14.52 -0.05 23.55
CA ASP A 208 13.85 1.00 22.76
C ASP A 208 13.77 0.77 21.23
N VAL A 209 14.12 -0.41 20.72
CA VAL A 209 14.28 -0.70 19.29
C VAL A 209 13.03 -1.36 18.70
N TYR A 210 12.35 -0.61 17.84
CA TYR A 210 11.25 -1.09 16.99
C TYR A 210 11.78 -1.30 15.57
N ALA A 211 11.58 -2.48 15.02
CA ALA A 211 12.21 -2.87 13.77
C ALA A 211 11.31 -3.77 12.92
N VAL A 212 11.59 -3.76 11.62
CA VAL A 212 11.13 -4.79 10.68
C VAL A 212 12.29 -5.35 9.90
N ARG A 213 12.09 -6.54 9.33
CA ARG A 213 13.00 -7.16 8.37
C ARG A 213 12.26 -7.78 7.20
N HIS A 214 12.94 -7.97 6.08
CA HIS A 214 12.45 -8.80 4.98
C HIS A 214 13.62 -9.51 4.28
N ALA A 215 13.36 -10.65 3.63
CA ALA A 215 14.36 -11.38 2.86
C ALA A 215 14.62 -10.68 1.51
N LEU A 216 15.88 -10.65 1.06
CA LEU A 216 16.27 -9.94 -0.18
C LEU A 216 16.15 -10.77 -1.47
N ASP A 217 16.06 -12.09 -1.33
CA ASP A 217 16.06 -13.04 -2.46
C ASP A 217 14.77 -13.88 -2.53
N ASP A 218 13.79 -13.57 -1.68
CA ASP A 218 12.41 -14.05 -1.85
C ASP A 218 11.73 -13.31 -3.01
N ALA A 219 10.82 -14.00 -3.70
CA ALA A 219 10.03 -13.42 -4.78
C ALA A 219 8.83 -12.60 -4.26
N ASP A 220 8.31 -12.98 -3.09
CA ASP A 220 7.20 -12.30 -2.40
C ASP A 220 7.59 -12.02 -0.93
N PRO A 221 8.62 -11.17 -0.69
CA PRO A 221 9.23 -10.98 0.62
C PRO A 221 8.25 -10.51 1.69
N ILE A 222 8.09 -11.33 2.73
CA ILE A 222 7.32 -10.98 3.92
C ILE A 222 8.09 -9.97 4.77
N CYS A 223 7.43 -8.87 5.12
CA CYS A 223 7.93 -7.90 6.10
C CYS A 223 7.53 -8.37 7.51
N GLU A 224 8.50 -8.80 8.30
CA GLU A 224 8.29 -9.27 9.67
C GLU A 224 8.70 -8.20 10.67
N ARG A 225 7.89 -7.96 11.71
CA ARG A 225 8.34 -7.18 12.87
C ARG A 225 9.38 -7.95 13.68
N CYS A 226 10.34 -7.23 14.25
CA CYS A 226 11.36 -7.77 15.13
C CYS A 226 11.76 -6.75 16.22
N GLY A 227 12.62 -7.15 17.16
CA GLY A 227 12.90 -6.34 18.35
C GLY A 227 11.68 -6.22 19.27
N ALA A 228 11.52 -5.08 19.93
CA ALA A 228 10.41 -4.83 20.85
C ALA A 228 9.03 -4.80 20.17
N SER A 229 9.00 -4.59 18.84
CA SER A 229 7.77 -4.59 18.05
C SER A 229 7.30 -5.97 17.57
N SER A 230 7.95 -7.10 17.90
CA SER A 230 7.59 -8.42 17.33
C SER A 230 6.11 -8.79 17.48
N ASP A 231 5.52 -8.41 18.61
CA ASP A 231 4.16 -8.79 19.01
C ASP A 231 3.16 -7.62 18.81
N PHE A 232 3.56 -6.54 18.15
CA PHE A 232 2.75 -5.33 17.99
C PHE A 232 1.72 -5.44 16.86
N SER A 233 0.52 -4.92 17.11
CA SER A 233 -0.55 -4.79 16.13
C SER A 233 -0.63 -3.38 15.55
N PHE A 234 -0.98 -3.29 14.26
CA PHE A 234 -1.34 -2.04 13.60
C PHE A 234 -2.86 -1.94 13.44
N ASN A 235 -3.40 -0.72 13.47
CA ASN A 235 -4.80 -0.47 13.16
C ASN A 235 -5.04 0.97 12.68
N TYR A 236 -6.14 1.16 11.96
CA TYR A 236 -6.62 2.45 11.47
C TYR A 236 -8.15 2.52 11.56
N LEU A 237 -8.72 3.73 11.47
CA LEU A 237 -10.18 3.90 11.40
C LEU A 237 -10.69 4.00 9.96
N ILE A 238 -11.84 3.38 9.74
CA ILE A 238 -12.72 3.62 8.60
C ILE A 238 -13.90 4.41 9.18
N SER A 239 -14.01 5.68 8.82
CA SER A 239 -15.04 6.60 9.33
C SER A 239 -16.02 7.01 8.24
N THR A 240 -17.25 7.30 8.66
CA THR A 240 -18.35 7.82 7.84
C THR A 240 -19.00 9.01 8.56
N ASP A 241 -20.00 9.65 7.94
CA ASP A 241 -20.79 10.71 8.59
C ASP A 241 -21.49 10.24 9.89
N SER A 242 -21.77 8.94 10.04
CA SER A 242 -22.57 8.37 11.14
C SER A 242 -21.82 7.41 12.07
N SER A 243 -20.68 6.86 11.65
CA SER A 243 -20.02 5.75 12.36
C SER A 243 -18.51 5.70 12.09
N SER A 244 -17.75 5.16 13.05
CA SER A 244 -16.34 4.83 12.86
C SER A 244 -16.07 3.41 13.32
N ILE A 245 -15.41 2.62 12.47
CA ILE A 245 -15.01 1.25 12.78
C ILE A 245 -13.49 1.11 12.65
N LYS A 246 -12.92 0.22 13.48
CA LYS A 246 -11.52 -0.18 13.37
C LYS A 246 -11.35 -1.16 12.21
N ALA A 247 -10.23 -1.10 11.49
CA ALA A 247 -9.92 -2.04 10.42
C ALA A 247 -9.54 -3.45 10.93
N SER A 248 -9.06 -3.55 12.18
CA SER A 248 -8.72 -4.79 12.86
C SER A 248 -9.28 -4.83 14.30
N PRO A 249 -9.36 -6.02 14.96
CA PRO A 249 -9.89 -6.14 16.33
C PRO A 249 -8.90 -5.72 17.42
N TYR A 250 -7.66 -5.39 17.05
CA TYR A 250 -6.59 -5.10 17.99
C TYR A 250 -6.35 -3.59 18.09
N GLU A 251 -5.94 -3.09 19.24
CA GLU A 251 -5.47 -1.69 19.31
C GLU A 251 -4.20 -1.50 18.48
N ASN A 252 -3.93 -0.26 18.05
CA ASN A 252 -2.63 0.05 17.46
C ASN A 252 -1.60 0.15 18.59
N SER A 253 -0.66 -0.80 18.65
CA SER A 253 0.37 -0.81 19.70
C SER A 253 1.29 0.40 19.62
N PHE A 254 1.44 0.97 18.42
CA PHE A 254 2.33 2.11 18.14
C PHE A 254 1.88 3.41 18.82
N ASP A 255 0.61 3.54 19.19
CA ASP A 255 0.07 4.73 19.85
C ASP A 255 0.65 5.00 21.24
N LYS A 256 1.29 3.98 21.83
CA LYS A 256 1.83 4.01 23.19
C LYS A 256 3.36 4.03 23.23
N VAL A 257 4.02 4.04 22.06
CA VAL A 257 5.48 3.96 21.96
C VAL A 257 6.09 5.03 21.08
N PHE A 258 7.34 5.37 21.40
CA PHE A 258 8.11 6.37 20.68
C PHE A 258 8.60 5.85 19.31
N PRO A 259 8.70 6.70 18.26
CA PRO A 259 8.27 8.10 18.19
C PRO A 259 6.75 8.29 17.98
N TRP A 260 6.01 7.26 17.58
CA TRP A 260 4.62 7.37 17.11
C TRP A 260 3.62 7.94 18.12
N SER A 261 3.81 7.72 19.42
CA SER A 261 3.03 8.32 20.51
C SER A 261 3.19 9.83 20.62
N ASP A 262 4.35 10.34 20.19
CA ASP A 262 4.76 11.73 20.36
C ASP A 262 4.55 12.53 19.05
N ILE A 263 4.16 11.87 17.95
CA ILE A 263 3.77 12.52 16.68
C ILE A 263 2.41 13.20 16.86
N LYS A 264 2.36 14.53 16.68
CA LYS A 264 1.15 15.33 16.91
C LYS A 264 0.94 16.42 15.86
N LYS A 265 -0.32 16.84 15.69
CA LYS A 265 -0.70 17.99 14.85
C LYS A 265 -0.46 19.30 15.61
N VAL A 266 0.14 20.29 14.95
CA VAL A 266 0.48 21.63 15.48
C VAL A 266 0.28 22.69 14.39
N THR A 267 0.01 23.94 14.79
CA THR A 267 -0.10 25.07 13.85
C THR A 267 1.17 25.92 13.90
N ILE A 268 1.86 26.11 12.77
CA ILE A 268 3.10 26.91 12.66
C ILE A 268 2.99 27.91 11.50
N ASN A 269 3.18 29.20 11.78
CA ASN A 269 3.11 30.29 10.81
C ASN A 269 1.83 30.26 9.94
N GLY A 270 0.70 29.87 10.55
CA GLY A 270 -0.60 29.71 9.89
C GLY A 270 -0.70 28.49 8.97
N ASN A 271 0.10 27.44 9.20
CA ASN A 271 0.03 26.16 8.52
C ASN A 271 -0.25 25.04 9.51
N GLU A 272 -1.08 24.08 9.10
CA GLU A 272 -1.32 22.85 9.84
C GLU A 272 -0.21 21.84 9.53
N MET A 273 0.59 21.54 10.55
CA MET A 273 1.79 20.70 10.45
C MET A 273 1.69 19.50 11.38
N ILE A 274 2.46 18.46 11.08
CA ILE A 274 2.69 17.30 11.94
C ILE A 274 4.11 17.40 12.48
N GLU A 275 4.22 17.57 13.79
CA GLU A 275 5.47 17.52 14.53
C GLU A 275 5.90 16.06 14.68
N ILE A 276 7.11 15.76 14.22
CA ILE A 276 7.75 14.44 14.35
C ILE A 276 8.99 14.61 15.24
N PRO A 277 9.15 13.84 16.32
CA PRO A 277 10.30 13.96 17.21
C PRO A 277 11.56 13.30 16.64
N LYS A 278 12.71 13.87 16.99
CA LYS A 278 14.05 13.34 16.72
C LYS A 278 14.19 11.94 17.30
N HIS A 279 14.52 11.00 16.42
CA HIS A 279 14.73 9.60 16.77
C HIS A 279 16.02 9.08 16.14
N PHE A 280 16.48 7.93 16.64
CA PHE A 280 17.60 7.20 16.09
C PHE A 280 17.12 6.16 15.10
N VAL A 281 17.91 5.88 14.08
CA VAL A 281 17.59 4.98 12.97
C VAL A 281 18.76 4.05 12.65
N LYS A 282 18.44 2.92 12.04
CA LYS A 282 19.41 2.00 11.45
C LYS A 282 18.80 1.26 10.26
N ARG A 283 19.58 1.08 9.20
CA ARG A 283 19.29 0.15 8.10
C ARG A 283 20.52 -0.71 7.84
N GLU A 284 20.36 -2.03 7.80
CA GLU A 284 21.48 -2.97 7.62
C GLU A 284 21.05 -4.24 6.90
N ILE A 285 22.00 -4.90 6.22
CA ILE A 285 21.80 -6.20 5.60
C ILE A 285 22.61 -7.25 6.36
N ILE A 286 21.93 -8.26 6.91
CA ILE A 286 22.53 -9.36 7.66
C ILE A 286 21.94 -10.68 7.16
N ASN A 287 22.80 -11.62 6.75
CA ASN A 287 22.44 -12.99 6.38
C ASN A 287 21.29 -13.10 5.35
N GLY A 288 21.27 -12.22 4.34
CA GLY A 288 20.24 -12.20 3.28
C GLY A 288 18.93 -11.49 3.67
N TYR A 289 18.85 -10.91 4.87
CA TYR A 289 17.74 -10.07 5.31
C TYR A 289 18.16 -8.61 5.38
N GLU A 290 17.29 -7.72 4.91
CA GLU A 290 17.39 -6.30 5.19
C GLU A 290 16.57 -5.96 6.44
N TYR A 291 17.17 -5.23 7.37
CA TYR A 291 16.56 -4.73 8.60
C TYR A 291 16.42 -3.20 8.51
N THR A 292 15.29 -2.68 8.98
CA THR A 292 15.05 -1.25 9.17
C THR A 292 14.50 -1.04 10.58
N ALA A 293 15.15 -0.17 11.36
CA ALA A 293 14.87 0.01 12.77
C ALA A 293 14.85 1.49 13.20
N ILE A 294 14.05 1.78 14.22
CA ILE A 294 13.91 3.08 14.89
C ILE A 294 14.09 2.87 16.41
N SER A 295 14.70 3.84 17.09
CA SER A 295 14.79 3.89 18.55
C SER A 295 14.69 5.30 19.12
N ARG A 296 14.26 5.39 20.39
CA ARG A 296 14.35 6.60 21.22
C ARG A 296 15.78 6.94 21.62
N THR A 297 16.61 5.93 21.88
CA THR A 297 17.96 6.09 22.41
C THR A 297 19.02 5.54 21.46
N LYS A 298 20.28 5.95 21.65
CA LYS A 298 21.36 5.56 20.75
C LYS A 298 21.86 4.16 21.09
N HIS A 299 21.69 3.21 20.16
CA HIS A 299 22.25 1.87 20.23
C HIS A 299 23.44 1.66 19.27
N PRO A 300 24.22 0.56 19.39
CA PRO A 300 25.31 0.27 18.47
C PRO A 300 24.87 0.20 16.99
N GLY A 301 25.53 0.99 16.15
CA GLY A 301 25.20 1.13 14.73
C GLY A 301 23.94 1.96 14.43
N PHE A 302 23.35 2.63 15.42
CA PHE A 302 22.30 3.63 15.19
C PHE A 302 22.88 5.04 15.10
N GLU A 303 22.30 5.84 14.23
CA GLU A 303 22.57 7.26 14.04
C GLU A 303 21.30 8.10 14.24
N ILE A 304 21.45 9.42 14.34
CA ILE A 304 20.29 10.32 14.37
C ILE A 304 19.71 10.33 12.95
N ASP A 305 18.39 10.25 12.81
CA ASP A 305 17.75 10.36 11.49
C ASP A 305 18.23 11.66 10.79
N PRO A 306 18.83 11.58 9.57
CA PRO A 306 19.42 12.74 8.89
C PRO A 306 18.44 13.90 8.67
N SER A 307 17.13 13.65 8.69
CA SER A 307 16.10 14.69 8.62
C SER A 307 16.22 15.75 9.73
N PHE A 308 16.81 15.39 10.87
CA PHE A 308 16.99 16.26 12.04
C PHE A 308 18.38 16.92 12.09
N VAL A 309 19.30 16.57 11.19
CA VAL A 309 20.68 17.09 11.18
C VAL A 309 20.79 18.24 10.19
N THR A 310 20.98 19.46 10.70
CA THR A 310 21.04 20.70 9.91
C THR A 310 22.39 21.40 10.08
N LYS A 311 22.66 22.44 9.27
CA LYS A 311 23.86 23.29 9.41
C LYS A 311 23.93 23.97 10.76
N GLU A 312 22.77 24.29 11.33
CA GLU A 312 22.58 24.93 12.62
C GLU A 312 22.62 23.91 13.78
N GLY A 313 22.87 22.63 13.49
CA GLY A 313 22.96 21.53 14.47
C GLY A 313 21.80 20.55 14.40
N VAL A 314 21.68 19.73 15.44
CA VAL A 314 20.61 18.73 15.56
C VAL A 314 19.34 19.39 16.08
N LYS A 315 18.21 19.16 15.42
CA LYS A 315 16.88 19.65 15.80
C LYS A 315 16.14 18.56 16.57
N ASP A 316 15.37 18.94 17.59
CA ASP A 316 14.55 17.99 18.36
C ASP A 316 13.27 17.58 17.63
N PHE A 317 12.82 18.38 16.67
CA PHE A 317 11.62 18.13 15.87
C PHE A 317 11.81 18.56 14.42
N ILE A 318 11.10 17.89 13.52
CA ILE A 318 10.78 18.39 12.17
C ILE A 318 9.27 18.51 12.03
N TYR A 319 8.83 19.41 11.17
CA TYR A 319 7.41 19.67 10.94
C TYR A 319 7.06 19.38 9.48
N ILE A 320 6.23 18.38 9.24
CA ILE A 320 5.80 17.98 7.88
C ILE A 320 4.33 18.35 7.72
N SER A 321 3.97 19.03 6.63
CA SER A 321 2.61 19.60 6.54
C SER A 321 1.51 18.55 6.48
N ALA A 322 0.42 18.76 7.22
CA ALA A 322 -0.68 17.80 7.33
C ALA A 322 -1.38 17.60 5.98
N TYR A 323 -1.68 18.70 5.29
CA TYR A 323 -2.28 18.73 3.95
C TYR A 323 -1.21 19.00 2.87
N GLN A 324 -1.48 18.58 1.64
CA GLN A 324 -0.67 18.93 0.47
C GLN A 324 -0.76 20.45 0.19
N ALA A 325 0.23 21.01 -0.50
CA ALA A 325 0.34 22.45 -0.68
C ALA A 325 -0.88 23.06 -1.39
N SER A 326 -1.46 24.11 -0.83
CA SER A 326 -2.56 24.90 -1.40
C SER A 326 -2.19 26.38 -1.52
N MET A 327 -2.99 27.18 -2.23
CA MET A 327 -2.79 28.64 -2.28
C MET A 327 -3.35 29.33 -1.04
N ASP A 328 -2.77 30.45 -0.64
CA ASP A 328 -3.33 31.32 0.40
C ASP A 328 -4.49 32.15 -0.17
N GLU A 329 -5.72 31.82 0.23
CA GLU A 329 -6.94 32.48 -0.27
C GLU A 329 -7.03 33.97 0.10
N SER A 330 -6.26 34.46 1.07
CA SER A 330 -6.16 35.89 1.38
C SER A 330 -5.69 36.77 0.21
N THR A 331 -5.20 36.16 -0.87
CA THR A 331 -4.68 36.85 -2.06
C THR A 331 -5.40 36.53 -3.37
N ASN A 332 -6.44 35.69 -3.35
CA ASN A 332 -7.17 35.29 -4.57
C ASN A 332 -8.36 36.21 -4.87
N ALA A 333 -8.08 37.46 -5.27
CA ALA A 333 -9.07 38.35 -5.86
C ALA A 333 -8.61 38.87 -7.23
N SER A 334 -9.40 38.56 -8.27
CA SER A 334 -9.37 39.15 -9.62
C SER A 334 -8.35 38.60 -10.64
N SER A 335 -8.89 37.87 -11.62
CA SER A 335 -8.30 37.49 -12.94
C SER A 335 -7.50 36.17 -13.04
N PRO A 336 -7.83 35.29 -14.02
CA PRO A 336 -7.08 34.07 -14.32
C PRO A 336 -5.71 34.31 -14.99
N ASP A 337 -5.43 35.52 -15.48
CA ASP A 337 -4.19 35.88 -16.18
C ASP A 337 -3.19 36.69 -15.32
N SER A 338 -3.44 36.84 -14.01
CA SER A 338 -2.44 37.48 -13.15
C SER A 338 -1.33 36.49 -12.76
N ASP A 339 -0.11 36.72 -13.26
CA ASP A 339 1.13 36.08 -12.77
C ASP A 339 1.53 36.59 -11.37
N ASN A 340 0.62 37.31 -10.68
CA ASN A 340 0.84 37.87 -9.36
C ASN A 340 1.03 36.73 -8.35
N PRO A 341 2.13 36.69 -7.60
CA PRO A 341 2.35 35.65 -6.61
C PRO A 341 1.39 35.84 -5.43
N SER A 342 0.55 34.83 -5.15
CA SER A 342 0.20 34.52 -3.76
C SER A 342 1.52 34.42 -2.99
N PRO A 343 1.69 35.11 -1.85
CA PRO A 343 2.98 35.28 -1.20
C PRO A 343 3.56 33.92 -0.77
N ALA A 344 2.70 33.02 -0.28
CA ALA A 344 3.08 31.67 0.15
C ALA A 344 2.12 30.61 -0.39
N ILE A 345 2.60 29.36 -0.44
CA ILE A 345 1.74 28.16 -0.39
C ILE A 345 1.50 27.76 1.06
N LYS A 346 0.30 27.30 1.37
CA LYS A 346 -0.14 26.93 2.72
C LYS A 346 -0.48 25.45 2.83
N SER A 347 -0.49 24.94 4.05
CA SER A 347 -1.12 23.65 4.38
C SER A 347 -2.32 23.90 5.27
N LEU A 348 -3.51 23.82 4.68
CA LEU A 348 -4.79 24.10 5.31
C LEU A 348 -5.87 23.19 4.72
N PRO A 349 -6.87 22.76 5.51
CA PRO A 349 -8.06 22.11 4.97
C PRO A 349 -8.96 23.14 4.29
N GLY A 350 -9.94 22.66 3.52
CA GLY A 350 -10.90 23.51 2.83
C GLY A 350 -10.31 24.25 1.63
N ARG A 351 -9.33 23.66 0.93
CA ARG A 351 -8.58 24.30 -0.18
C ARG A 351 -8.35 23.34 -1.35
N TYR A 352 -8.21 23.89 -2.56
CA TYR A 352 -7.67 23.13 -3.69
C TYR A 352 -6.15 22.96 -3.55
N VAL A 353 -5.65 21.75 -3.80
CA VAL A 353 -4.22 21.48 -3.95
C VAL A 353 -3.67 22.30 -5.12
N ASN A 354 -2.50 22.91 -4.92
CA ASN A 354 -1.77 23.64 -5.94
C ASN A 354 -1.01 22.67 -6.84
N VAL A 355 -1.13 22.83 -8.16
CA VAL A 355 -0.49 21.95 -9.15
C VAL A 355 0.19 22.76 -10.27
N ARG A 356 0.90 22.11 -11.21
CA ARG A 356 1.42 22.75 -12.45
C ARG A 356 2.36 23.94 -12.22
N ARG A 357 3.09 23.95 -11.10
CA ARG A 357 4.27 24.81 -10.86
C ARG A 357 5.57 23.99 -10.98
N SER A 358 6.68 24.68 -11.19
CA SER A 358 8.04 24.12 -11.15
C SER A 358 8.50 23.94 -9.70
N LEU A 359 9.48 23.05 -9.45
CA LEU A 359 10.12 22.92 -8.13
C LEU A 359 10.69 24.28 -7.70
N ASP A 360 11.40 24.97 -8.60
CA ASP A 360 11.99 26.29 -8.32
C ASP A 360 10.95 27.29 -7.78
N LYS A 361 9.73 27.28 -8.34
CA LYS A 361 8.63 28.15 -7.88
C LYS A 361 8.03 27.67 -6.57
N TYR A 362 7.87 26.37 -6.36
CA TYR A 362 7.40 25.83 -5.07
C TYR A 362 8.40 26.14 -3.93
N LYS A 363 9.71 26.10 -4.19
CA LYS A 363 10.74 26.48 -3.21
C LYS A 363 10.57 27.92 -2.74
N SER A 364 10.42 28.88 -3.66
CA SER A 364 10.17 30.28 -3.29
C SER A 364 8.86 30.47 -2.51
N LEU A 365 7.78 29.78 -2.91
CA LEU A 365 6.48 29.89 -2.25
C LEU A 365 6.42 29.18 -0.89
N ALA A 366 7.21 28.12 -0.68
CA ALA A 366 7.36 27.47 0.61
C ALA A 366 8.16 28.36 1.57
N ALA A 367 9.32 28.86 1.11
CA ALA A 367 10.23 29.70 1.88
C ALA A 367 9.57 31.00 2.40
N ALA A 368 8.55 31.52 1.71
CA ALA A 368 7.76 32.66 2.16
C ALA A 368 6.92 32.42 3.44
N ASN A 369 6.83 31.17 3.93
CA ASN A 369 6.30 30.87 5.27
C ASN A 369 7.34 31.02 6.39
N SER A 370 8.62 31.22 6.07
CA SER A 370 9.69 31.25 7.07
C SER A 370 9.56 32.45 7.99
N SER A 371 9.98 32.27 9.23
CA SER A 371 10.09 33.30 10.26
C SER A 371 11.47 33.27 10.89
N LYS A 372 11.69 34.09 11.93
CA LYS A 372 12.92 34.02 12.72
C LYS A 372 13.14 32.65 13.36
N ASP A 373 12.06 31.98 13.74
CA ASP A 373 12.07 30.77 14.57
C ASP A 373 11.81 29.48 13.78
N TYR A 374 11.49 29.58 12.47
CA TYR A 374 11.22 28.44 11.60
C TYR A 374 11.65 28.70 10.15
N SER A 375 12.48 27.82 9.59
CA SER A 375 12.83 27.79 8.17
C SER A 375 11.90 26.83 7.43
N PHE A 376 11.17 27.34 6.42
CA PHE A 376 10.24 26.54 5.61
C PHE A 376 10.83 26.17 4.25
N SER A 377 10.60 24.94 3.81
CA SER A 377 11.04 24.41 2.51
C SER A 377 9.97 23.52 1.86
N VAL A 378 10.22 23.11 0.62
CA VAL A 378 9.60 21.90 0.05
C VAL A 378 10.15 20.69 0.82
N LEU A 379 9.35 19.63 0.94
CA LEU A 379 9.76 18.36 1.54
C LEU A 379 11.03 17.82 0.85
N ASP A 380 12.04 17.47 1.64
CA ASP A 380 13.29 16.89 1.13
C ASP A 380 13.28 15.36 1.14
N GLY A 381 14.29 14.76 0.49
CA GLY A 381 14.46 13.31 0.41
C GLY A 381 14.64 12.63 1.77
N CYS A 382 15.26 13.29 2.76
CA CYS A 382 15.42 12.73 4.10
C CYS A 382 14.06 12.58 4.78
N ALA A 383 13.27 13.65 4.78
CA ALA A 383 11.94 13.67 5.38
C ALA A 383 10.98 12.69 4.71
N ALA A 384 11.05 12.52 3.38
CA ALA A 384 10.30 11.49 2.66
C ALA A 384 10.71 10.06 3.12
N LEU A 385 12.00 9.78 3.22
CA LEU A 385 12.51 8.50 3.72
C LEU A 385 12.16 8.27 5.21
N THR A 386 12.06 9.33 6.03
CA THR A 386 11.55 9.25 7.41
C THR A 386 10.11 8.77 7.45
N LEU A 387 9.22 9.34 6.63
CA LEU A 387 7.83 8.91 6.54
C LEU A 387 7.69 7.46 6.07
N ILE A 388 8.51 7.05 5.09
CA ILE A 388 8.58 5.66 4.61
C ILE A 388 8.98 4.71 5.74
N ARG A 389 10.03 5.03 6.52
CA ARG A 389 10.48 4.21 7.65
C ARG A 389 9.45 4.12 8.77
N LEU A 390 8.83 5.24 9.14
CA LEU A 390 7.77 5.27 10.17
C LEU A 390 6.57 4.41 9.78
N PHE A 391 6.06 4.54 8.56
CA PHE A 391 4.94 3.73 8.08
C PHE A 391 5.35 2.26 7.93
N LEU A 392 6.51 1.97 7.31
CA LEU A 392 6.99 0.60 7.09
C LEU A 392 7.14 -0.17 8.41
N ILE A 393 7.76 0.43 9.43
CA ILE A 393 7.89 -0.21 10.75
C ILE A 393 6.52 -0.30 11.45
N GLU A 394 5.65 0.71 11.33
CA GLU A 394 4.32 0.69 11.95
C GLU A 394 3.39 -0.36 11.31
N THR A 395 3.38 -0.52 9.99
CA THR A 395 2.44 -1.43 9.29
C THR A 395 3.01 -2.80 8.99
N ALA A 396 4.34 -2.96 8.97
CA ALA A 396 5.04 -4.20 8.60
C ALA A 396 4.55 -4.80 7.26
N THR A 397 4.50 -3.96 6.22
CA THR A 397 4.19 -4.41 4.85
C THR A 397 4.97 -3.62 3.81
N LEU A 398 5.41 -4.31 2.75
CA LEU A 398 6.00 -3.69 1.57
C LEU A 398 4.91 -3.21 0.59
N ASP A 399 3.79 -3.95 0.48
CA ASP A 399 2.59 -3.49 -0.24
C ASP A 399 1.84 -2.45 0.60
N SER A 400 2.33 -1.22 0.62
CA SER A 400 1.63 -0.09 1.25
C SER A 400 0.20 0.10 0.73
N GLN A 401 -0.06 -0.18 -0.55
CA GLN A 401 -1.37 -0.06 -1.19
C GLN A 401 -2.40 -1.09 -0.68
N SER A 402 -1.95 -2.17 -0.04
CA SER A 402 -2.83 -3.12 0.68
C SER A 402 -3.45 -2.57 1.96
N ILE A 403 -2.83 -1.54 2.56
CA ILE A 403 -3.34 -0.87 3.76
C ILE A 403 -4.25 0.30 3.34
N PHE A 404 -3.71 1.20 2.53
CA PHE A 404 -4.46 2.29 1.91
C PHE A 404 -4.10 2.31 0.43
N THR A 405 -5.05 2.09 -0.48
CA THR A 405 -4.73 2.16 -1.92
C THR A 405 -4.33 3.57 -2.37
N GLY A 406 -4.71 4.59 -1.59
CA GLY A 406 -4.49 5.99 -1.93
C GLY A 406 -5.42 6.46 -3.06
N LEU A 407 -5.31 7.74 -3.40
CA LEU A 407 -6.12 8.34 -4.45
C LEU A 407 -5.34 8.26 -5.78
N SER A 408 -5.60 7.20 -6.55
CA SER A 408 -4.86 6.81 -7.75
C SER A 408 -5.72 6.50 -8.99
N CYS A 409 -7.06 6.57 -8.87
CA CYS A 409 -8.00 6.09 -9.89
C CYS A 409 -9.15 7.09 -10.13
N LYS A 410 -8.84 8.40 -10.19
CA LYS A 410 -9.81 9.43 -10.60
C LYS A 410 -9.75 9.67 -12.11
N PRO A 411 -10.82 10.20 -12.72
CA PRO A 411 -10.82 10.51 -14.15
C PRO A 411 -9.72 11.53 -14.50
N PHE A 412 -8.72 11.10 -15.27
CA PHE A 412 -7.64 11.97 -15.75
C PHE A 412 -7.64 12.01 -17.28
N MET A 413 -7.82 13.19 -17.85
CA MET A 413 -7.78 13.40 -19.29
C MET A 413 -6.35 13.67 -19.78
N THR A 414 -5.92 12.93 -20.80
CA THR A 414 -4.74 13.19 -21.62
C THR A 414 -5.15 13.87 -22.94
N ASN A 415 -4.20 14.50 -23.64
CA ASN A 415 -4.46 15.20 -24.91
C ASN A 415 -4.66 14.24 -26.08
N VAL A 416 -5.85 13.63 -26.13
CA VAL A 416 -6.30 12.70 -27.16
C VAL A 416 -7.58 13.27 -27.81
N PRO A 417 -7.66 13.34 -29.15
CA PRO A 417 -8.90 13.61 -29.87
C PRO A 417 -10.02 12.62 -29.49
N ASP A 418 -11.28 13.04 -29.62
CA ASP A 418 -12.46 12.17 -29.48
C ASP A 418 -12.57 11.39 -28.15
N SER A 419 -12.04 11.95 -27.06
CA SER A 419 -12.14 11.36 -25.72
C SER A 419 -13.55 11.46 -25.12
N VAL A 420 -13.91 10.50 -24.25
CA VAL A 420 -15.19 10.44 -23.51
C VAL A 420 -15.48 11.64 -22.59
N TYR A 421 -14.50 12.54 -22.42
CA TYR A 421 -14.54 13.73 -21.57
C TYR A 421 -15.11 14.98 -22.26
N HIS A 422 -15.31 14.94 -23.57
CA HIS A 422 -15.82 16.09 -24.34
C HIS A 422 -17.31 16.35 -24.06
N ALA A 423 -17.67 17.63 -24.07
CA ALA A 423 -19.05 18.09 -24.07
C ALA A 423 -19.79 17.57 -25.32
N LEU A 424 -20.97 16.98 -25.12
CA LEU A 424 -21.82 16.45 -26.19
C LEU A 424 -22.65 17.52 -26.90
N GLU A 425 -22.87 18.66 -26.25
CA GLU A 425 -23.79 19.74 -26.64
C GLU A 425 -23.20 21.11 -26.32
N ASP A 426 -23.66 22.13 -27.04
CA ASP A 426 -23.35 23.53 -26.75
C ASP A 426 -24.26 24.07 -25.64
N SER A 427 -23.72 24.92 -24.77
CA SER A 427 -24.49 25.65 -23.76
C SER A 427 -23.78 26.95 -23.40
N SER A 428 -24.51 28.06 -23.27
CA SER A 428 -23.92 29.35 -22.89
C SER A 428 -24.12 29.65 -21.41
N ASN A 429 -23.10 30.21 -20.76
CA ASN A 429 -23.11 30.54 -19.33
C ASN A 429 -23.63 29.40 -18.43
N SER A 430 -23.10 28.18 -18.63
CA SER A 430 -23.56 26.97 -17.94
C SER A 430 -22.71 26.60 -16.71
N ASN A 431 -23.36 25.94 -15.75
CA ASN A 431 -22.76 25.21 -14.63
C ASN A 431 -22.98 23.68 -14.76
N SER A 432 -23.21 23.21 -15.99
CA SER A 432 -23.53 21.83 -16.34
C SER A 432 -22.84 21.41 -17.64
N ILE A 433 -22.33 20.18 -17.70
CA ILE A 433 -21.73 19.56 -18.89
C ILE A 433 -22.32 18.15 -19.13
N SER A 434 -22.74 17.87 -20.36
CA SER A 434 -23.16 16.53 -20.80
C SER A 434 -21.98 15.77 -21.43
N VAL A 435 -21.69 14.56 -20.95
CA VAL A 435 -20.54 13.73 -21.40
C VAL A 435 -20.92 12.27 -21.60
N ILE A 436 -20.14 11.52 -22.38
CA ILE A 436 -20.40 10.10 -22.66
C ILE A 436 -20.37 9.30 -21.35
N LYS A 437 -21.35 8.41 -21.15
CA LYS A 437 -21.37 7.42 -20.06
C LYS A 437 -20.41 6.29 -20.41
N SER A 438 -19.30 6.20 -19.67
CA SER A 438 -18.22 5.24 -19.89
C SER A 438 -17.65 4.74 -18.55
N PRO A 439 -16.88 3.63 -18.52
CA PRO A 439 -16.20 3.18 -17.30
C PRO A 439 -15.21 4.19 -16.69
N ILE A 440 -14.80 5.21 -17.45
CA ILE A 440 -13.89 6.26 -17.01
C ILE A 440 -14.68 7.44 -16.43
N THR A 441 -15.69 7.95 -17.14
CA THR A 441 -16.55 9.04 -16.65
C THR A 441 -17.45 8.59 -15.49
N ALA A 442 -17.77 7.30 -15.37
CA ALA A 442 -18.43 6.72 -14.20
C ALA A 442 -17.57 6.71 -12.92
N ARG A 443 -16.30 7.16 -12.96
CA ARG A 443 -15.46 7.31 -11.77
C ARG A 443 -15.63 8.68 -11.09
N PHE A 444 -16.25 9.67 -11.76
CA PHE A 444 -16.62 10.95 -11.13
C PHE A 444 -17.67 10.72 -10.03
N LYS A 445 -17.55 11.45 -8.93
CA LYS A 445 -18.51 11.47 -7.81
C LYS A 445 -18.90 12.90 -7.43
N VAL A 446 -20.04 13.05 -6.76
CA VAL A 446 -20.41 14.32 -6.13
C VAL A 446 -19.34 14.70 -5.09
N GLY A 447 -18.96 15.97 -5.05
CA GLY A 447 -17.85 16.49 -4.25
C GLY A 447 -16.47 16.42 -4.93
N ASP A 448 -16.28 15.64 -6.01
CA ASP A 448 -14.99 15.58 -6.71
C ASP A 448 -14.56 16.94 -7.24
N CYS A 449 -13.30 17.29 -6.99
CA CYS A 449 -12.66 18.42 -7.65
C CYS A 449 -12.45 18.11 -9.14
N ILE A 450 -12.81 19.06 -9.99
CA ILE A 450 -12.73 18.95 -11.45
C ILE A 450 -12.23 20.24 -12.10
N SER A 451 -11.80 20.13 -13.35
CA SER A 451 -11.53 21.27 -14.22
C SER A 451 -12.38 21.22 -15.49
N ILE A 452 -12.96 22.37 -15.84
CA ILE A 452 -13.70 22.58 -17.08
C ILE A 452 -12.79 23.34 -18.05
N LEU A 453 -12.53 22.74 -19.21
CA LEU A 453 -11.43 23.10 -20.08
C LEU A 453 -11.92 23.42 -21.49
N GLY A 454 -12.00 24.70 -21.85
CA GLY A 454 -12.31 25.15 -23.21
C GLY A 454 -11.13 25.06 -24.19
N ALA A 455 -9.89 25.07 -23.69
CA ALA A 455 -8.68 24.95 -24.50
C ALA A 455 -7.50 24.36 -23.70
N TRP A 456 -6.64 23.59 -24.37
CA TRP A 456 -5.47 22.92 -23.76
C TRP A 456 -4.44 23.88 -23.14
N LYS A 457 -4.40 25.14 -23.58
CA LYS A 457 -3.46 26.15 -23.05
C LYS A 457 -3.68 26.40 -21.54
N ASN A 458 -4.92 26.27 -21.05
CA ASN A 458 -5.33 26.67 -19.70
C ASN A 458 -5.54 25.45 -18.77
N GLU A 459 -5.07 24.28 -19.20
CA GLU A 459 -5.26 23.00 -18.51
C GLU A 459 -4.62 22.98 -17.11
N TYR A 460 -5.35 22.49 -16.10
CA TYR A 460 -4.91 22.42 -14.69
C TYR A 460 -4.40 23.76 -14.11
N THR A 461 -4.99 24.88 -14.55
CA THR A 461 -4.68 26.21 -13.98
C THR A 461 -5.26 26.36 -12.57
N ASN A 462 -4.46 26.84 -11.63
CA ASN A 462 -4.88 27.09 -10.25
C ASN A 462 -5.73 28.37 -10.16
N SER A 463 -7.00 28.27 -10.52
CA SER A 463 -7.97 29.35 -10.35
C SER A 463 -9.27 28.78 -9.78
N PRO A 464 -9.43 28.79 -8.44
CA PRO A 464 -10.70 28.47 -7.78
C PRO A 464 -11.85 29.27 -8.40
N ASN A 465 -13.02 28.65 -8.56
CA ASN A 465 -14.20 29.23 -9.19
C ASN A 465 -14.06 29.63 -10.68
N PHE A 466 -12.88 29.51 -11.32
CA PHE A 466 -12.67 29.80 -12.75
C PHE A 466 -12.23 28.59 -13.56
N TYR A 467 -11.20 27.86 -13.14
CA TYR A 467 -10.77 26.58 -13.74
C TYR A 467 -10.83 25.38 -12.79
N GLN A 468 -10.87 25.59 -11.48
CA GLN A 468 -11.09 24.53 -10.48
C GLN A 468 -12.53 24.64 -9.96
N ARG A 469 -13.26 23.52 -9.90
CA ARG A 469 -14.63 23.37 -9.39
C ARG A 469 -14.76 22.11 -8.54
N ARG A 470 -15.92 21.93 -7.91
CA ARG A 470 -16.41 20.63 -7.45
C ARG A 470 -17.71 20.24 -8.13
N ILE A 471 -17.93 18.95 -8.31
CA ILE A 471 -19.20 18.39 -8.77
C ILE A 471 -20.26 18.56 -7.68
N THR A 472 -21.41 19.12 -8.05
CA THR A 472 -22.56 19.32 -7.15
C THR A 472 -23.66 18.26 -7.35
N SER A 473 -23.82 17.73 -8.56
CA SER A 473 -24.69 16.60 -8.85
C SER A 473 -24.26 15.84 -10.11
N ILE A 474 -24.65 14.56 -10.21
CA ILE A 474 -24.49 13.73 -11.41
C ILE A 474 -25.82 13.04 -11.68
N ALA A 475 -26.36 13.19 -12.89
CA ALA A 475 -27.54 12.47 -13.36
C ALA A 475 -27.20 11.62 -14.61
N THR A 476 -27.94 10.54 -14.84
CA THR A 476 -28.01 9.94 -16.19
C THR A 476 -29.13 10.65 -16.95
N ASP A 477 -28.96 10.92 -18.24
CA ASP A 477 -30.06 11.39 -19.09
C ASP A 477 -31.00 10.22 -19.38
N ASP A 478 -32.23 10.26 -18.89
CA ASP A 478 -33.22 9.19 -19.06
C ASP A 478 -33.69 9.03 -20.51
N ALA A 479 -33.72 10.13 -21.29
CA ALA A 479 -34.03 10.11 -22.71
C ALA A 479 -32.85 9.56 -23.54
N HIS A 480 -31.61 9.82 -23.10
CA HIS A 480 -30.39 9.36 -23.77
C HIS A 480 -29.45 8.62 -22.80
N LYS A 481 -29.86 7.41 -22.37
CA LYS A 481 -29.24 6.58 -21.31
C LYS A 481 -27.71 6.36 -21.37
N ASN A 482 -27.05 6.75 -22.46
CA ASN A 482 -25.62 6.67 -22.73
C ASN A 482 -24.83 7.97 -22.39
N ARG A 483 -25.41 8.93 -21.67
CA ARG A 483 -24.68 10.13 -21.19
C ARG A 483 -24.90 10.42 -19.70
N TYR A 484 -23.91 11.08 -19.10
CA TYR A 484 -24.02 11.74 -17.80
C TYR A 484 -24.22 13.23 -17.99
N ILE A 485 -25.03 13.83 -17.11
CA ILE A 485 -25.16 15.28 -16.93
C ILE A 485 -24.48 15.60 -15.59
N ILE A 486 -23.38 16.34 -15.63
CA ILE A 486 -22.57 16.67 -14.45
C ILE A 486 -22.71 18.16 -14.17
N GLN A 487 -23.24 18.50 -12.99
CA GLN A 487 -23.33 19.89 -12.51
C GLN A 487 -22.15 20.22 -11.60
N PHE A 488 -21.73 21.49 -11.59
CA PHE A 488 -20.55 21.95 -10.86
C PHE A 488 -20.68 23.37 -10.33
N ASP A 489 -19.94 23.68 -9.26
CA ASP A 489 -19.98 24.98 -8.56
C ASP A 489 -19.28 26.13 -9.33
N GLY A 490 -18.97 27.24 -8.64
CA GLY A 490 -18.19 28.36 -9.17
C GLY A 490 -18.81 29.12 -10.35
N LYS A 491 -17.99 29.94 -11.04
CA LYS A 491 -18.47 30.80 -12.14
C LYS A 491 -18.94 29.96 -13.33
N SER A 492 -20.09 30.32 -13.89
CA SER A 492 -20.59 29.75 -15.14
C SER A 492 -19.63 29.98 -16.32
N THR A 493 -19.67 29.09 -17.31
CA THR A 493 -18.82 29.17 -18.51
C THR A 493 -19.57 28.70 -19.75
N ASP A 494 -19.17 29.18 -20.92
CA ASP A 494 -19.61 28.58 -22.18
C ASP A 494 -19.04 27.16 -22.32
N ILE A 495 -19.92 26.26 -22.71
CA ILE A 495 -19.66 24.87 -23.06
C ILE A 495 -19.81 24.77 -24.58
N LYS A 496 -18.77 24.28 -25.25
CA LYS A 496 -18.77 24.08 -26.70
C LYS A 496 -18.62 22.60 -27.04
N LYS A 497 -19.54 22.08 -27.85
CA LYS A 497 -19.59 20.67 -28.26
C LYS A 497 -18.27 20.25 -28.89
N GLY A 498 -17.71 19.12 -28.46
CA GLY A 498 -16.45 18.58 -28.98
C GLY A 498 -15.20 19.44 -28.66
N ILE A 499 -15.33 20.56 -27.95
CA ILE A 499 -14.23 21.48 -27.63
C ILE A 499 -13.99 21.52 -26.13
N THR A 500 -15.05 21.84 -25.35
CA THR A 500 -15.00 21.89 -23.89
C THR A 500 -14.92 20.48 -23.31
N LYS A 501 -14.06 20.27 -22.31
CA LYS A 501 -13.88 18.99 -21.61
C LYS A 501 -14.02 19.12 -20.10
N ILE A 502 -14.23 17.98 -19.44
CA ILE A 502 -14.12 17.80 -17.99
C ILE A 502 -12.95 16.86 -17.65
N THR A 503 -12.13 17.19 -16.65
CA THR A 503 -11.11 16.29 -16.08
C THR A 503 -11.12 16.38 -14.56
N GLY A 504 -10.72 15.31 -13.87
CA GLY A 504 -10.56 15.29 -12.42
C GLY A 504 -9.31 16.04 -11.97
N LEU A 505 -9.40 16.63 -10.78
CA LEU A 505 -8.31 17.27 -10.05
C LEU A 505 -7.95 16.45 -8.80
N PRO A 506 -6.85 16.78 -8.10
CA PRO A 506 -6.59 16.24 -6.77
C PRO A 506 -7.79 16.51 -5.85
N ALA A 507 -7.99 15.65 -4.85
CA ALA A 507 -8.91 15.90 -3.75
C ALA A 507 -8.67 17.26 -3.10
N PHE A 508 -9.77 17.82 -2.60
CA PHE A 508 -9.76 19.00 -1.74
C PHE A 508 -9.02 18.66 -0.44
N CYS A 509 -8.19 19.58 0.06
CA CYS A 509 -7.55 19.39 1.35
C CYS A 509 -8.63 19.29 2.45
N GLY A 510 -8.49 18.32 3.36
CA GLY A 510 -9.45 18.07 4.45
C GLY A 510 -10.47 16.95 4.15
N CYS A 511 -10.34 16.22 3.04
CA CYS A 511 -11.17 15.04 2.76
C CYS A 511 -11.09 13.93 3.84
N THR A 512 -10.11 13.98 4.74
CA THR A 512 -9.90 13.01 5.83
C THR A 512 -10.11 13.61 7.23
N ASP A 513 -10.58 14.85 7.34
CA ASP A 513 -10.78 15.53 8.63
C ASP A 513 -11.89 14.87 9.47
N GLY A 514 -12.89 14.24 8.83
CA GLY A 514 -13.95 13.47 9.50
C GLY A 514 -13.52 12.14 10.15
N VAL A 515 -12.23 11.79 10.11
CA VAL A 515 -11.67 10.63 10.83
C VAL A 515 -11.13 11.09 12.19
N ASP A 516 -11.81 10.76 13.29
CA ASP A 516 -11.39 11.12 14.66
C ASP A 516 -10.28 10.20 15.22
N TYR A 517 -9.24 9.99 14.42
CA TYR A 517 -8.06 9.21 14.75
C TYR A 517 -6.93 9.56 13.78
N HIS A 518 -5.68 9.36 14.18
CA HIS A 518 -4.52 9.87 13.45
C HIS A 518 -4.26 9.14 12.11
N SER A 519 -4.71 7.89 11.96
CA SER A 519 -4.56 7.10 10.72
C SER A 519 -5.90 6.53 10.26
N GLY A 520 -6.29 6.71 9.00
CA GLY A 520 -7.56 6.18 8.51
C GLY A 520 -8.08 6.74 7.19
N VAL A 521 -9.28 6.30 6.83
CA VAL A 521 -10.02 6.70 5.62
C VAL A 521 -11.40 7.23 5.99
N PHE A 522 -11.88 8.22 5.24
CA PHE A 522 -13.24 8.74 5.34
C PHE A 522 -14.08 8.30 4.13
N ILE A 523 -15.31 7.86 4.39
CA ILE A 523 -16.27 7.40 3.37
C ILE A 523 -17.59 8.16 3.59
N PRO A 524 -17.99 9.07 2.69
CA PRO A 524 -19.17 9.92 2.88
C PRO A 524 -20.54 9.20 2.98
N SER A 525 -20.63 7.89 2.75
CA SER A 525 -21.86 7.15 3.02
C SER A 525 -21.61 5.67 3.31
N GLU A 526 -22.43 5.09 4.19
CA GLU A 526 -22.35 3.66 4.52
C GLU A 526 -22.73 2.75 3.33
N GLU A 527 -23.52 3.26 2.37
CA GLU A 527 -23.82 2.55 1.12
C GLU A 527 -22.55 2.35 0.26
N SER A 528 -21.59 3.28 0.33
CA SER A 528 -20.31 3.21 -0.38
C SER A 528 -19.23 2.33 0.29
N LEU A 529 -19.41 1.93 1.56
CA LEU A 529 -18.44 1.12 2.33
C LEU A 529 -17.92 -0.12 1.57
N ARG A 530 -18.79 -0.80 0.83
CA ARG A 530 -18.50 -2.13 0.27
C ARG A 530 -17.58 -2.13 -0.95
N ASN A 531 -17.43 -1.01 -1.66
CA ASN A 531 -16.75 -0.96 -2.96
C ASN A 531 -15.58 0.03 -3.04
N ASP A 532 -15.47 1.00 -2.13
CA ASP A 532 -14.61 2.17 -2.35
C ASP A 532 -13.25 2.17 -1.64
N ILE A 533 -13.08 1.45 -0.52
CA ILE A 533 -11.84 1.46 0.30
C ILE A 533 -10.59 1.12 -0.53
N PHE A 534 -10.69 0.14 -1.41
CA PHE A 534 -9.61 -0.31 -2.30
C PHE A 534 -9.77 0.14 -3.75
N SER A 535 -10.68 1.09 -4.03
CA SER A 535 -11.00 1.51 -5.40
C SER A 535 -9.99 2.48 -6.03
N GLY A 536 -9.01 2.96 -5.26
CA GLY A 536 -8.11 4.03 -5.66
C GLY A 536 -8.76 5.42 -5.70
N LYS A 537 -9.97 5.62 -5.16
CA LYS A 537 -10.72 6.90 -5.28
C LYS A 537 -10.79 7.73 -4.00
N LEU A 538 -10.41 7.16 -2.86
CA LEU A 538 -10.51 7.80 -1.55
C LEU A 538 -9.16 8.38 -1.11
N SER A 539 -9.23 9.48 -0.36
CA SER A 539 -8.11 9.96 0.43
C SER A 539 -8.00 9.19 1.74
N PHE A 540 -6.77 9.07 2.24
CA PHE A 540 -6.47 8.53 3.56
C PHE A 540 -5.51 9.47 4.29
N LYS A 541 -5.42 9.35 5.61
CA LYS A 541 -4.36 9.98 6.40
C LYS A 541 -3.57 8.95 7.19
N TYR A 542 -2.30 9.25 7.42
CA TYR A 542 -1.40 8.47 8.27
C TYR A 542 -0.72 9.40 9.27
N ARG A 543 -0.84 9.11 10.57
CA ARG A 543 -0.29 9.94 11.67
C ARG A 543 -0.57 11.44 11.50
N GLY A 544 -1.77 11.79 11.03
CA GLY A 544 -2.25 13.16 10.77
C GLY A 544 -1.91 13.73 9.38
N ILE A 545 -1.09 13.05 8.58
CA ILE A 545 -0.69 13.46 7.22
C ILE A 545 -1.71 12.95 6.21
N GLU A 546 -2.53 13.84 5.65
CA GLU A 546 -3.48 13.54 4.58
C GLU A 546 -2.77 13.30 3.24
N ASN A 547 -3.18 12.24 2.54
CA ASN A 547 -2.62 11.78 1.26
C ASN A 547 -1.08 11.66 1.35
N LEU A 548 -0.61 10.83 2.29
CA LEU A 548 0.82 10.51 2.45
C LEU A 548 1.44 9.97 1.14
N TYR A 549 0.63 9.30 0.33
CA TYR A 549 0.92 8.97 -1.06
C TYR A 549 -0.40 8.97 -1.86
N GLY A 550 -0.32 8.89 -3.18
CA GLY A 550 -1.44 9.20 -4.06
C GLY A 550 -1.83 10.68 -4.02
N ASN A 551 -2.93 10.99 -4.69
CA ASN A 551 -3.49 12.32 -4.91
C ASN A 551 -2.65 13.27 -5.78
N VAL A 552 -1.32 13.31 -5.62
CA VAL A 552 -0.37 14.06 -6.46
C VAL A 552 1.02 13.44 -6.35
N TRP A 553 1.81 13.51 -7.42
CA TRP A 553 3.25 13.26 -7.33
C TRP A 553 3.89 14.40 -6.53
N MET A 554 4.50 14.08 -5.39
CA MET A 554 5.18 15.08 -4.56
C MET A 554 6.61 15.28 -5.04
N LEU A 555 6.93 16.51 -5.47
CA LEU A 555 8.29 16.96 -5.75
C LEU A 555 9.12 16.98 -4.47
N LEU A 556 10.31 16.38 -4.53
CA LEU A 556 11.29 16.41 -3.45
C LEU A 556 12.38 17.43 -3.76
N ASP A 557 12.75 18.25 -2.77
CA ASP A 557 13.93 19.11 -2.86
C ASP A 557 15.21 18.32 -2.51
N GLY A 558 16.34 18.75 -3.05
CA GLY A 558 17.66 18.17 -2.75
C GLY A 558 17.96 16.80 -3.39
N THR A 559 17.01 16.12 -4.04
CA THR A 559 17.28 14.82 -4.69
C THR A 559 17.07 14.88 -6.20
N ASN A 560 18.14 14.60 -6.95
CA ASN A 560 18.12 14.61 -8.42
C ASN A 560 18.72 13.31 -8.99
N VAL A 561 18.31 12.95 -10.20
CA VAL A 561 18.82 11.81 -10.98
C VAL A 561 19.38 12.34 -12.30
N LYS A 562 20.60 11.94 -12.66
CA LYS A 562 21.20 12.15 -13.99
C LYS A 562 21.95 10.88 -14.41
N ASP A 563 21.74 10.43 -15.64
CA ASP A 563 22.41 9.25 -16.22
C ASP A 563 22.37 7.99 -15.32
N GLY A 564 21.22 7.77 -14.64
CA GLY A 564 21.03 6.67 -13.69
C GLY A 564 21.71 6.83 -12.32
N LYS A 565 22.45 7.92 -12.10
CA LYS A 565 23.07 8.26 -10.81
C LYS A 565 22.21 9.23 -10.01
N VAL A 566 22.13 9.00 -8.70
CA VAL A 566 21.45 9.89 -7.75
C VAL A 566 22.44 10.89 -7.18
N SER A 567 22.05 12.15 -7.10
CA SER A 567 22.67 13.16 -6.24
C SER A 567 21.67 13.53 -5.15
N PHE A 568 22.07 13.34 -3.89
CA PHE A 568 21.21 13.47 -2.73
C PHE A 568 21.82 14.48 -1.75
N THR A 569 21.10 15.57 -1.49
CA THR A 569 21.50 16.64 -0.57
C THR A 569 20.83 16.46 0.79
N PHE A 570 21.63 16.41 1.84
CA PHE A 570 21.18 16.36 3.23
C PHE A 570 20.82 17.76 3.77
N PRO A 571 20.09 17.88 4.91
CA PRO A 571 19.68 19.18 5.44
C PRO A 571 20.85 19.99 6.04
N ASP A 572 22.00 19.37 6.31
CA ASP A 572 23.28 20.03 6.60
C ASP A 572 23.97 20.58 5.33
N GLY A 573 23.40 20.35 4.15
CA GLY A 573 23.92 20.77 2.86
C GLY A 573 25.10 19.94 2.34
N SER A 574 25.47 18.85 3.00
CA SER A 574 26.32 17.82 2.41
C SER A 574 25.60 17.14 1.24
N VAL A 575 26.37 16.60 0.29
CA VAL A 575 25.83 15.93 -0.90
C VAL A 575 26.50 14.57 -1.04
N HIS A 576 25.68 13.52 -1.11
CA HIS A 576 26.14 12.16 -1.38
C HIS A 576 25.65 11.68 -2.76
N SER A 577 26.35 10.70 -3.30
CA SER A 577 25.91 9.94 -4.48
C SER A 577 26.07 8.46 -4.13
N PRO A 578 24.97 7.72 -3.93
CA PRO A 578 25.05 6.35 -3.44
C PRO A 578 25.82 5.46 -4.41
N SER A 579 26.48 4.44 -3.86
CA SER A 579 27.30 3.48 -4.62
C SER A 579 26.53 2.63 -5.65
N TYR A 580 25.20 2.67 -5.65
CA TYR A 580 24.32 1.99 -6.61
C TYR A 580 23.65 2.97 -7.60
N ASN A 581 23.38 2.50 -8.81
CA ASN A 581 22.57 3.24 -9.79
C ASN A 581 21.08 2.96 -9.61
N VAL A 582 20.23 3.91 -10.01
CA VAL A 582 18.80 3.71 -10.19
C VAL A 582 18.51 3.37 -11.66
N PRO A 583 17.60 2.42 -11.97
CA PRO A 583 17.43 1.95 -13.34
C PRO A 583 16.85 3.04 -14.26
N VAL A 584 17.18 3.00 -15.55
CA VAL A 584 16.59 3.86 -16.59
C VAL A 584 15.46 3.09 -17.27
N GLN A 585 14.31 3.73 -17.47
CA GLN A 585 13.14 3.08 -18.06
C GLN A 585 13.27 3.03 -19.58
N THR A 586 13.46 1.83 -20.13
CA THR A 586 13.61 1.61 -21.59
C THR A 586 12.30 1.27 -22.30
N ALA A 587 11.26 0.88 -21.57
CA ALA A 587 9.94 0.55 -22.12
C ALA A 587 8.97 1.72 -22.01
N HIS A 588 8.27 2.03 -23.11
CA HIS A 588 7.16 3.00 -23.10
C HIS A 588 6.01 2.53 -22.21
N ILE A 589 5.51 3.43 -21.35
CA ILE A 589 4.36 3.19 -20.48
C ILE A 589 3.09 3.04 -21.36
N SER A 590 2.45 1.87 -21.30
CA SER A 590 1.20 1.57 -22.02
C SER A 590 0.15 0.97 -21.08
N SER A 591 -1.12 0.98 -21.48
CA SER A 591 -2.22 0.30 -20.76
C SER A 591 -1.90 -1.16 -20.43
N ASP A 592 -1.21 -1.82 -21.34
CA ASP A 592 -0.91 -3.25 -21.25
C ASP A 592 0.17 -3.50 -20.19
N LEU A 593 1.14 -2.58 -20.10
CA LEU A 593 2.18 -2.56 -19.07
C LEU A 593 1.59 -2.37 -17.66
N LEU A 594 0.57 -1.53 -17.51
CA LEU A 594 -0.16 -1.32 -16.25
C LEU A 594 -1.01 -2.55 -15.85
N SER A 595 -1.30 -3.43 -16.80
CA SER A 595 -2.08 -4.67 -16.60
C SER A 595 -1.22 -5.92 -16.40
N SER A 596 0.10 -5.84 -16.61
CA SER A 596 0.95 -7.02 -16.51
C SER A 596 1.16 -7.45 -15.05
N ASN A 597 0.44 -8.50 -14.66
CA ASN A 597 0.60 -9.16 -13.35
C ASN A 597 1.97 -9.87 -13.19
N THR A 598 2.87 -9.74 -14.17
CA THR A 598 4.06 -10.59 -14.32
C THR A 598 5.13 -9.84 -15.10
N ASP A 599 6.31 -9.66 -14.52
CA ASP A 599 7.45 -8.92 -15.12
C ASP A 599 7.04 -7.54 -15.66
N ASN A 600 6.50 -6.71 -14.77
CA ASN A 600 6.24 -5.30 -15.06
C ASN A 600 7.57 -4.54 -14.95
N PRO A 601 8.10 -3.94 -16.04
CA PRO A 601 9.45 -3.35 -16.03
C PRO A 601 9.58 -2.13 -15.11
N MET A 602 8.46 -1.54 -14.67
CA MET A 602 8.43 -0.46 -13.70
C MET A 602 8.32 -0.96 -12.25
N ALA A 603 7.93 -2.21 -12.00
CA ALA A 603 7.70 -2.69 -10.63
C ALA A 603 9.00 -2.75 -9.82
N VAL A 604 9.03 -2.14 -8.64
CA VAL A 604 10.20 -2.08 -7.76
C VAL A 604 10.49 -3.47 -7.19
N LYS A 605 11.66 -4.02 -7.54
CA LYS A 605 12.13 -5.33 -7.08
C LYS A 605 13.04 -5.22 -5.87
N LYS A 606 14.03 -4.33 -5.93
CA LYS A 606 15.01 -4.10 -4.84
C LYS A 606 15.22 -2.60 -4.64
N LEU A 607 15.36 -2.19 -3.38
CA LEU A 607 15.93 -0.91 -3.01
C LEU A 607 17.47 -1.04 -2.97
N GLY A 608 18.17 0.05 -3.26
CA GLY A 608 19.63 0.09 -3.17
C GLY A 608 20.11 0.11 -1.73
N PHE A 609 21.36 -0.30 -1.53
CA PHE A 609 22.03 -0.28 -0.24
C PHE A 609 23.45 0.24 -0.46
N ASP A 610 23.80 1.32 0.22
CA ASP A 610 25.15 1.85 0.28
C ASP A 610 25.66 1.71 1.73
N SER A 611 26.82 1.13 1.95
CA SER A 611 27.32 0.91 3.31
C SER A 611 27.81 2.20 4.00
N LEU A 612 28.00 3.28 3.24
CA LEU A 612 28.32 4.61 3.80
C LEU A 612 27.07 5.41 4.18
N GLU A 613 26.00 5.29 3.41
CA GLU A 613 24.74 6.03 3.60
C GLU A 613 23.53 5.08 3.46
N PRO A 614 23.38 4.09 4.38
CA PRO A 614 22.43 2.98 4.21
C PRO A 614 20.98 3.42 4.27
N LEU A 615 20.68 4.62 4.78
CA LEU A 615 19.34 5.18 4.86
C LEU A 615 18.80 5.67 3.50
N ILE A 616 19.67 5.91 2.51
CA ILE A 616 19.23 6.24 1.15
C ILE A 616 18.76 4.94 0.48
N ALA A 617 17.44 4.72 0.53
CA ALA A 617 16.77 3.50 0.08
C ALA A 617 15.89 3.77 -1.15
N LEU A 618 16.53 4.01 -2.31
CA LEU A 618 15.85 4.27 -3.59
C LEU A 618 15.86 3.02 -4.49
N PRO A 619 14.92 2.85 -5.44
CA PRO A 619 14.87 1.67 -6.31
C PRO A 619 16.17 1.43 -7.09
N SER A 620 16.84 0.30 -6.86
CA SER A 620 18.06 -0.11 -7.58
C SER A 620 17.77 -1.14 -8.68
N VAL A 621 16.67 -1.89 -8.55
CA VAL A 621 16.21 -2.86 -9.54
C VAL A 621 14.70 -2.72 -9.75
N ALA A 622 14.29 -2.57 -11.00
CA ALA A 622 12.89 -2.58 -11.44
C ALA A 622 12.67 -3.72 -12.47
N GLY A 623 11.45 -4.24 -12.55
CA GLY A 623 11.13 -5.41 -13.37
C GLY A 623 11.88 -6.66 -12.94
N SER A 624 12.46 -7.39 -13.89
CA SER A 624 13.25 -8.60 -13.62
C SER A 624 12.45 -9.67 -12.85
N GLY A 625 11.19 -9.88 -13.25
CA GLY A 625 10.22 -10.76 -12.62
C GLY A 625 9.35 -10.11 -11.55
N ALA A 626 9.60 -8.85 -11.15
CA ALA A 626 8.72 -8.11 -10.26
C ALA A 626 7.37 -7.74 -10.93
N SER A 627 6.37 -7.47 -10.12
CA SER A 627 5.05 -7.03 -10.55
C SER A 627 4.48 -6.05 -9.53
N LEU A 628 3.37 -5.40 -9.85
CA LEU A 628 2.67 -4.52 -8.92
C LEU A 628 1.82 -5.29 -7.87
N ASN A 629 1.99 -6.61 -7.81
CA ASN A 629 1.43 -7.49 -6.79
C ASN A 629 2.50 -8.37 -6.10
N SER A 630 3.80 -8.07 -6.31
CA SER A 630 4.93 -8.76 -5.69
C SER A 630 6.03 -7.77 -5.28
N TYR A 631 7.00 -8.24 -4.47
CA TYR A 631 8.06 -7.39 -3.89
C TYR A 631 7.49 -6.14 -3.19
N TYR A 632 7.76 -4.95 -3.71
CA TYR A 632 7.34 -3.68 -3.12
C TYR A 632 5.98 -3.17 -3.62
N CYS A 633 5.33 -3.85 -4.58
CA CYS A 633 4.02 -3.50 -5.15
C CYS A 633 3.86 -2.02 -5.58
N CYS A 634 4.98 -1.37 -5.93
CA CYS A 634 5.07 0.04 -6.31
C CYS A 634 5.85 0.17 -7.63
N SER A 635 5.71 1.31 -8.32
CA SER A 635 6.39 1.58 -9.58
C SER A 635 7.55 2.57 -9.45
N TRP A 636 8.61 2.32 -10.22
CA TRP A 636 9.72 3.21 -10.52
C TRP A 636 9.65 3.65 -11.98
N THR A 637 9.97 4.91 -12.25
CA THR A 637 10.14 5.46 -13.61
C THR A 637 11.29 6.44 -13.65
N ASN A 638 12.06 6.43 -14.75
CA ASN A 638 13.21 7.30 -14.94
C ASN A 638 13.42 7.51 -16.44
N ALA A 639 13.26 8.75 -16.90
CA ALA A 639 13.37 9.06 -18.33
C ALA A 639 14.81 8.89 -18.85
N GLY A 640 15.81 9.13 -17.99
CA GLY A 640 17.22 8.85 -18.27
C GLY A 640 17.80 9.46 -19.56
N GLU A 641 17.19 10.50 -20.14
CA GLU A 641 17.74 11.11 -21.34
C GLU A 641 19.11 11.74 -21.02
N ALA A 642 20.07 11.53 -21.92
CA ALA A 642 21.43 12.00 -21.76
C ALA A 642 21.49 13.50 -21.45
N ASP A 643 22.39 13.85 -20.54
CA ASP A 643 22.66 15.20 -20.07
C ASP A 643 21.54 15.94 -19.31
N LYS A 644 20.33 15.38 -19.21
CA LYS A 644 19.26 15.93 -18.37
C LYS A 644 19.40 15.49 -16.92
N SER A 645 19.00 16.39 -16.01
CA SER A 645 18.86 16.08 -14.60
C SER A 645 17.39 16.22 -14.20
N TYR A 646 16.88 15.18 -13.56
CA TYR A 646 15.49 15.02 -13.17
C TYR A 646 15.35 15.12 -11.65
N VAL A 647 14.38 15.89 -11.19
CA VAL A 647 13.95 15.94 -9.79
C VAL A 647 13.28 14.62 -9.43
N LEU A 648 13.59 14.08 -8.26
CA LEU A 648 12.88 12.93 -7.73
C LEU A 648 11.48 13.34 -7.25
N THR A 649 10.48 12.55 -7.64
CA THR A 649 9.10 12.65 -7.14
C THR A 649 8.68 11.33 -6.49
N TYR A 650 7.79 11.38 -5.51
CA TYR A 650 7.29 10.18 -4.82
C TYR A 650 5.76 10.17 -4.62
N GLY A 651 5.24 8.97 -4.32
CA GLY A 651 3.90 8.72 -3.82
C GLY A 651 2.86 8.32 -4.87
N GLY A 652 3.05 8.64 -6.15
CA GLY A 652 2.02 8.46 -7.19
C GLY A 652 0.92 9.52 -7.13
N ALA A 653 0.15 9.65 -8.22
CA ALA A 653 -0.90 10.65 -8.37
C ALA A 653 -2.26 10.02 -8.65
N TRP A 654 -3.30 10.85 -8.72
CA TRP A 654 -4.66 10.49 -9.12
C TRP A 654 -4.81 10.08 -10.59
N ASP A 655 -3.74 10.22 -11.38
CA ASP A 655 -3.78 10.00 -12.81
C ASP A 655 -4.09 8.54 -13.14
N ASN A 656 -4.70 8.30 -14.31
CA ASN A 656 -5.36 7.05 -14.71
C ASN A 656 -4.43 5.80 -14.76
N LEU A 657 -3.19 5.90 -14.29
CA LEU A 657 -2.20 4.84 -14.19
C LEU A 657 -2.43 3.92 -12.96
N ALA A 658 -3.29 4.30 -12.00
CA ALA A 658 -3.73 3.43 -10.90
C ALA A 658 -2.62 2.89 -9.96
N HIS A 659 -1.50 3.60 -9.86
CA HIS A 659 -0.33 3.16 -9.06
C HIS A 659 0.15 4.29 -8.14
N ALA A 660 0.14 4.01 -6.84
CA ALA A 660 0.63 4.87 -5.77
C ALA A 660 1.45 4.05 -4.76
N GLY A 661 1.79 4.63 -3.61
CA GLY A 661 2.41 3.91 -2.49
C GLY A 661 3.75 4.49 -2.05
N LEU A 662 4.25 3.99 -0.91
CA LEU A 662 5.48 4.48 -0.28
C LEU A 662 6.72 4.38 -1.17
N PHE A 663 6.87 3.27 -1.87
CA PHE A 663 8.04 2.97 -2.70
C PHE A 663 7.81 3.36 -4.17
N CYS A 664 6.76 4.15 -4.44
CA CYS A 664 6.41 4.63 -5.76
C CYS A 664 7.18 5.92 -6.05
N PHE A 665 8.10 5.88 -7.01
CA PHE A 665 9.08 6.94 -7.26
C PHE A 665 9.23 7.23 -8.76
N ARG A 666 9.53 8.48 -9.12
CA ARG A 666 9.60 8.92 -10.52
C ARG A 666 10.62 10.03 -10.73
N ALA A 667 11.45 9.88 -11.75
CA ALA A 667 12.52 10.78 -12.16
C ALA A 667 12.40 11.11 -13.67
N GLU A 668 11.37 11.87 -14.02
CA GLU A 668 11.06 12.23 -15.43
C GLU A 668 10.94 13.75 -15.67
N PHE A 669 11.04 14.56 -14.60
CA PHE A 669 10.76 15.99 -14.66
C PHE A 669 11.96 16.81 -14.20
N THR A 670 12.38 17.79 -15.00
CA THR A 670 13.40 18.76 -14.60
C THR A 670 12.86 19.72 -13.54
N SER A 671 13.71 20.43 -12.79
CA SER A 671 13.25 21.40 -11.78
C SER A 671 12.33 22.49 -12.33
N LYS A 672 12.45 22.79 -13.64
CA LYS A 672 11.68 23.80 -14.38
C LYS A 672 10.37 23.26 -14.98
N SER A 673 10.15 21.95 -14.97
CA SER A 673 8.97 21.31 -15.57
C SER A 673 7.68 21.71 -14.83
N ARG A 674 6.60 22.00 -15.58
CA ARG A 674 5.29 22.38 -15.05
C ARG A 674 4.27 21.30 -15.34
N VAL A 675 4.08 20.37 -14.40
CA VAL A 675 3.33 19.13 -14.64
C VAL A 675 1.98 19.18 -13.94
N ALA A 676 0.93 18.80 -14.67
CA ALA A 676 -0.46 18.77 -14.22
C ALA A 676 -0.66 18.09 -12.87
N TYR A 677 0.03 16.97 -12.65
CA TYR A 677 -0.14 16.08 -11.52
C TYR A 677 0.98 16.15 -10.47
N ASN A 678 1.86 17.14 -10.58
CA ASN A 678 2.90 17.39 -9.58
C ASN A 678 2.49 18.53 -8.65
N SER A 679 2.66 18.28 -7.35
CA SER A 679 2.56 19.26 -6.28
C SER A 679 3.77 19.12 -5.35
N CYS A 680 3.70 19.73 -4.18
CA CYS A 680 4.65 19.49 -3.10
C CYS A 680 3.91 19.36 -1.75
N ARG A 681 4.66 18.87 -0.76
CA ARG A 681 4.35 19.06 0.65
C ARG A 681 5.34 20.10 1.17
N ILE A 682 4.90 21.00 2.05
CA ILE A 682 5.82 21.91 2.73
C ILE A 682 6.32 21.27 4.02
N MET A 683 7.51 21.64 4.45
CA MET A 683 8.03 21.27 5.76
C MET A 683 8.68 22.49 6.42
N ALA A 684 8.85 22.43 7.73
CA ALA A 684 9.61 23.40 8.49
C ALA A 684 10.60 22.72 9.44
N ARG A 685 11.69 23.42 9.72
CA ARG A 685 12.65 23.11 10.79
C ARG A 685 12.80 24.34 11.69
N PRO A 686 12.91 24.17 13.02
CA PRO A 686 13.31 25.25 13.93
C PRO A 686 14.82 25.51 13.80
#